data_AF-A0A453EQQ5-F1
#
_entry.id   AF-A0A453EQQ5-F1
#
_cell.length_a   1.000
_cell.length_b   1.000
_cell.length_c   1.000
_cell.angle_alpha   90.00
_cell.angle_beta   90.00
_cell.angle_gamma   90.00
#
_symmetry.space_group_name_H-M   'P 1'
#
loop_
_entity.id
_entity.type
_entity.pdbx_description
1 polymer ?
#
loop_
_entity_poly.entity_id
_entity_poly.type
_entity_poly.pdbx_seq_one_letter_code
_entity_poly.pdbx_strand_id
1 'polypeptide(L)'
;MQCSSTGDLYEFDKETKPSWKKHIWSEQTTKNVSLSSSVGCALHGLLGSNSVSLFLITKDGLLVERRLHRRKWKWDKHGAPKGQRLSSITEVQQDESNDATSMFFTTTTGKVFEYQFTKYTGGASSNKIRGLWVNHMSPDHAKVAASVRGLQIQVGRLIFQLDDGRLGELHLPGMGGDHFGPSQQNSIRRKLPNKYEWSILDTPETEGWNAEYCTEEHGPTNCITGAMNVAADTEPTNLSNAPPRRRKAEEKQHYLHGHSHESDETESYNILSRSIYLNFHMRVMHADRSLFLITDNGLTLEYLNSNGVWLWLRHEHITGMKGTLGSYNGSLYLVDLHGNLHIRERNGDELLWINCTAMRKGRQVASGPPWDGIPGLSRRVTTDDALFFVNKRGRLLQFTVALRKFKWKDCHSPPDTKVAFIVDQEVFRRNIIFVVGRNGRMYQYNRITELWHRHYQSPHLVLSRSPGTAMRPSPLSLTGSIFMISEHGGLVEYHFSPQDGWEWVEHGTPHRDVTLVVAPGPCFDGTQLFVIGSDGHVYLRHLDERTWRWTSHGHPSEPSSTTTDVAGGGEQSCATLGAADAHYASSFRGSCDEKVAAVRPVPFSKDAVVFELRDGRLAELRRAAEGRGGWEWARIIGTPASACMTSYWTAVAT
;
A
#
# COMPACT_ATOMS: atom_id res chain seq x y z
N MET A 1 12.94 0.68 34.16
CA MET A 1 13.71 1.95 34.09
C MET A 1 13.43 2.64 32.77
N GLN A 2 13.53 3.96 32.69
CA GLN A 2 13.35 4.74 31.47
C GLN A 2 14.44 5.80 31.32
N CYS A 3 14.79 6.13 30.08
CA CYS A 3 15.69 7.23 29.77
C CYS A 3 14.89 8.48 29.38
N SER A 4 15.23 9.63 29.94
CA SER A 4 14.63 10.92 29.55
C SER A 4 15.20 11.43 28.23
N SER A 5 14.51 12.40 27.61
CA SER A 5 15.04 13.12 26.43
C SER A 5 16.37 13.85 26.70
N THR A 6 16.62 14.25 27.95
CA THR A 6 17.87 14.85 28.39
C THR A 6 19.01 13.83 28.48
N GLY A 7 18.72 12.52 28.46
CA GLY A 7 19.70 11.44 28.52
C GLY A 7 20.00 10.94 29.93
N ASP A 8 19.07 11.13 30.87
CA ASP A 8 19.18 10.65 32.25
C ASP A 8 18.40 9.33 32.44
N LEU A 9 18.92 8.41 33.26
CA LEU A 9 18.25 7.14 33.57
C LEU A 9 17.44 7.25 34.87
N TYR A 10 16.18 6.83 34.81
CA TYR A 10 15.27 6.81 35.95
C TYR A 10 14.70 5.41 36.22
N GLU A 11 14.58 5.08 37.50
CA GLU A 11 13.88 3.90 38.01
C GLU A 11 12.56 4.32 38.63
N PHE A 12 11.48 3.64 38.25
CA PHE A 12 10.15 3.87 38.81
C PHE A 12 9.95 2.94 40.00
N ASP A 13 9.63 3.53 41.14
CA ASP A 13 9.37 2.82 42.39
C ASP A 13 8.16 3.48 43.07
N LYS A 14 7.02 2.77 43.03
CA LYS A 14 5.74 3.25 43.56
C LYS A 14 5.79 3.53 45.06
N GLU A 15 6.71 2.93 45.79
CA GLU A 15 6.81 3.03 47.24
C GLU A 15 7.61 4.25 47.70
N THR A 16 8.25 4.97 46.77
CA THR A 16 9.09 6.14 47.10
C THR A 16 8.53 7.47 46.65
N LYS A 17 8.96 8.54 47.33
CA LYS A 17 8.65 9.93 46.98
C LYS A 17 9.97 10.72 46.87
N PRO A 18 10.34 11.22 45.68
CA PRO A 18 9.65 11.06 44.41
C PRO A 18 9.65 9.60 43.91
N SER A 19 8.58 9.19 43.21
CA SER A 19 8.42 7.82 42.69
C SER A 19 9.36 7.49 41.53
N TRP A 20 10.12 8.47 41.06
CA TRP A 20 11.16 8.30 40.06
C TRP A 20 12.51 8.61 40.69
N LYS A 21 13.36 7.59 40.79
CA LYS A 21 14.73 7.70 41.30
C LYS A 21 15.68 7.88 40.12
N LYS A 22 16.42 8.99 40.11
CA LYS A 22 17.48 9.24 39.11
C LYS A 22 18.70 8.39 39.45
N HIS A 23 19.24 7.66 38.47
CA HIS A 23 20.54 7.02 38.60
C HIS A 23 21.65 7.99 38.23
N ILE A 24 22.54 8.24 39.18
CA ILE A 24 23.64 9.19 39.05
C ILE A 24 24.94 8.45 38.73
N TRP A 25 25.79 9.03 37.90
CA TRP A 25 27.17 8.59 37.68
C TRP A 25 28.04 9.09 38.82
N SER A 26 28.63 8.19 39.62
CA SER A 26 29.29 8.57 40.90
C SER A 26 30.79 8.88 40.80
N GLU A 27 31.36 9.15 39.62
CA GLU A 27 32.79 9.50 39.49
C GLU A 27 32.97 10.98 39.17
N GLN A 28 33.60 11.71 40.10
CA GLN A 28 33.76 13.17 40.15
C GLN A 28 34.58 13.81 39.02
N THR A 29 34.93 13.09 37.95
CA THR A 29 35.90 13.59 36.94
C THR A 29 35.54 13.35 35.47
N THR A 30 34.40 12.77 35.14
CA THR A 30 33.99 12.59 33.72
C THR A 30 32.80 13.46 33.35
N LYS A 31 32.93 14.22 32.24
CA LYS A 31 31.85 14.93 31.55
C LYS A 31 30.55 14.12 31.61
N ASN A 32 29.45 14.74 32.02
CA ASN A 32 28.12 14.12 32.10
C ASN A 32 27.84 13.29 30.84
N VAL A 33 27.86 11.97 30.96
CA VAL A 33 27.63 11.05 29.85
C VAL A 33 26.11 10.93 29.66
N SER A 34 25.58 11.62 28.66
CA SER A 34 24.16 11.53 28.32
C SER A 34 23.85 10.23 27.58
N LEU A 35 22.79 9.54 28.01
CA LEU A 35 22.30 8.33 27.35
C LEU A 35 21.50 8.66 26.09
N SER A 36 21.55 7.76 25.12
CA SER A 36 20.71 7.82 23.92
C SER A 36 19.29 7.34 24.25
N SER A 37 18.30 7.77 23.45
CA SER A 37 16.90 7.31 23.54
C SER A 37 16.70 5.91 22.93
N SER A 38 17.76 5.11 22.78
CA SER A 38 17.73 3.74 22.26
C SER A 38 17.27 2.74 23.31
N VAL A 39 16.60 1.67 22.88
CA VAL A 39 16.23 0.55 23.75
C VAL A 39 17.49 -0.14 24.27
N GLY A 40 17.58 -0.33 25.59
CA GLY A 40 18.67 -1.08 26.24
C GLY A 40 18.42 -2.58 26.27
N CYS A 41 19.40 -3.35 26.74
CA CYS A 41 19.28 -4.80 26.96
C CYS A 41 19.48 -5.13 28.44
N ALA A 42 18.56 -5.87 29.04
CA ALA A 42 18.61 -6.25 30.45
C ALA A 42 18.93 -7.74 30.57
N LEU A 43 20.03 -8.07 31.26
CA LEU A 43 20.43 -9.44 31.51
C LEU A 43 20.42 -9.73 33.02
N HIS A 44 19.84 -10.87 33.37
CA HIS A 44 19.74 -11.35 34.75
C HIS A 44 20.77 -12.44 35.02
N GLY A 45 21.26 -12.53 36.25
CA GLY A 45 22.05 -13.67 36.70
C GLY A 45 23.54 -13.66 36.34
N LEU A 46 24.05 -12.64 35.62
CA LEU A 46 25.44 -12.61 35.12
C LEU A 46 26.52 -12.75 36.22
N LEU A 47 26.25 -12.25 37.43
CA LEU A 47 27.15 -12.30 38.60
C LEU A 47 26.47 -12.97 39.80
N GLY A 48 25.63 -13.97 39.53
CA GLY A 48 24.85 -14.73 40.51
C GLY A 48 23.35 -14.42 40.47
N SER A 49 22.56 -15.26 41.12
CA SER A 49 21.09 -15.33 41.02
C SER A 49 20.33 -14.02 41.26
N ASN A 50 20.91 -13.08 42.01
CA ASN A 50 20.29 -11.79 42.36
C ASN A 50 20.98 -10.58 41.71
N SER A 51 21.60 -10.76 40.53
CA SER A 51 22.24 -9.68 39.78
C SER A 51 21.43 -9.29 38.54
N VAL A 52 21.41 -7.99 38.24
CA VAL A 52 20.76 -7.41 37.04
C VAL A 52 21.75 -6.48 36.38
N SER A 53 21.94 -6.63 35.08
CA SER A 53 22.85 -5.80 34.28
C SER A 53 22.08 -5.19 33.12
N LEU A 54 21.97 -3.86 33.11
CA LEU A 54 21.28 -3.11 32.08
C LEU A 54 22.30 -2.43 31.16
N PHE A 55 22.43 -2.92 29.94
CA PHE A 55 23.30 -2.37 28.91
C PHE A 55 22.59 -1.28 28.12
N LEU A 56 23.27 -0.15 27.92
CA LEU A 56 22.74 1.08 27.34
C LEU A 56 23.77 1.71 26.40
N ILE A 57 23.30 2.49 25.42
CA ILE A 57 24.13 3.25 24.49
C ILE A 57 24.09 4.74 24.87
N THR A 58 25.23 5.42 24.88
CA THR A 58 25.34 6.87 25.10
C THR A 58 25.04 7.66 23.83
N LYS A 59 24.76 8.97 23.92
CA LYS A 59 24.60 9.84 22.73
C LYS A 59 25.84 9.86 21.83
N ASP A 60 27.01 9.60 22.40
CA ASP A 60 28.28 9.48 21.66
C ASP A 60 28.49 8.09 21.05
N GLY A 61 27.56 7.15 21.23
CA GLY A 61 27.61 5.80 20.67
C GLY A 61 28.52 4.84 21.43
N LEU A 62 28.62 4.96 22.76
CA LEU A 62 29.43 4.08 23.61
C LEU A 62 28.54 3.13 24.41
N LEU A 63 29.00 1.89 24.62
CA LEU A 63 28.35 0.91 25.49
C LEU A 63 28.69 1.18 26.95
N VAL A 64 27.64 1.29 27.76
CA VAL A 64 27.72 1.42 29.21
C VAL A 64 26.77 0.42 29.87
N GLU A 65 27.12 -0.03 31.06
CA GLU A 65 26.33 -0.98 31.83
C GLU A 65 25.96 -0.37 33.17
N ARG A 66 24.66 -0.43 33.48
CA ARG A 66 24.12 -0.16 34.79
C ARG A 66 23.90 -1.47 35.52
N ARG A 67 24.77 -1.79 36.48
CA ARG A 67 24.81 -3.09 37.16
C ARG A 67 24.30 -3.03 38.59
N LEU A 68 23.38 -3.92 38.95
CA LEU A 68 22.97 -4.21 40.32
C LEU A 68 23.66 -5.49 40.79
N HIS A 69 24.50 -5.37 41.80
CA HIS A 69 25.15 -6.50 42.45
C HIS A 69 25.20 -6.29 43.96
N ARG A 70 24.78 -7.29 44.75
CA ARG A 70 24.70 -7.22 46.22
C ARG A 70 23.97 -5.96 46.73
N ARG A 71 22.80 -5.66 46.15
CA ARG A 71 21.96 -4.47 46.44
C ARG A 71 22.67 -3.12 46.22
N LYS A 72 23.80 -3.09 45.52
CA LYS A 72 24.52 -1.88 45.14
C LYS A 72 24.60 -1.75 43.64
N TRP A 73 24.52 -0.51 43.22
CA TRP A 73 24.15 -0.11 41.88
C TRP A 73 25.38 0.59 41.33
N LYS A 74 26.11 -0.02 40.38
CA LYS A 74 27.36 0.51 39.80
C LYS A 74 27.22 0.83 38.31
N TRP A 75 28.09 1.70 37.80
CA TRP A 75 28.23 2.00 36.38
C TRP A 75 29.54 1.43 35.90
N ASP A 76 29.50 0.68 34.80
CA ASP A 76 30.68 0.16 34.13
C ASP A 76 30.70 0.65 32.68
N LYS A 77 31.87 1.10 32.21
CA LYS A 77 32.07 1.56 30.83
C LYS A 77 32.75 0.47 30.01
N HIS A 78 32.07 0.04 28.95
CA HIS A 78 32.57 -0.98 28.00
C HIS A 78 33.15 -0.35 26.73
N GLY A 79 32.70 0.86 26.38
CA GLY A 79 33.21 1.62 25.23
C GLY A 79 32.60 1.17 23.90
N ALA A 80 33.34 1.38 22.81
CA ALA A 80 32.95 0.93 21.48
C ALA A 80 34.20 0.51 20.69
N PRO A 81 34.06 -0.28 19.62
CA PRO A 81 35.15 -0.57 18.70
C PRO A 81 35.82 0.71 18.17
N LYS A 82 37.14 0.67 17.93
CA LYS A 82 37.91 1.85 17.51
C LYS A 82 37.29 2.52 16.28
N GLY A 83 37.01 3.82 16.38
CA GLY A 83 36.45 4.63 15.28
C GLY A 83 34.98 4.35 14.94
N GLN A 84 34.27 3.57 15.76
CA GLN A 84 32.85 3.26 15.55
C GLN A 84 31.98 3.88 16.65
N ARG A 85 30.75 4.27 16.26
CA ARG A 85 29.70 4.69 17.18
C ARG A 85 28.55 3.69 17.10
N LEU A 86 28.17 3.12 18.24
CA LEU A 86 27.06 2.19 18.34
C LEU A 86 25.73 2.93 18.20
N SER A 87 24.75 2.31 17.52
CA SER A 87 23.43 2.90 17.29
C SER A 87 22.27 2.09 17.86
N SER A 88 22.33 0.76 17.85
CA SER A 88 21.30 -0.11 18.43
C SER A 88 21.88 -1.37 19.07
N ILE A 89 21.11 -1.99 19.96
CA ILE A 89 21.44 -3.28 20.60
C ILE A 89 20.43 -4.33 20.12
N THR A 90 20.94 -5.50 19.76
CA THR A 90 20.15 -6.69 19.40
C THR A 90 20.36 -7.75 20.47
N GLU A 91 19.28 -8.07 21.18
CA GLU A 91 19.26 -9.14 22.18
C GLU A 91 19.12 -10.50 21.50
N VAL A 92 19.84 -11.49 22.01
CA VAL A 92 19.95 -12.82 21.42
C VAL A 92 19.74 -13.86 22.52
N GLN A 93 18.75 -14.73 22.35
CA GLN A 93 18.54 -15.95 23.13
C GLN A 93 19.74 -16.88 22.95
N GLN A 94 20.26 -17.36 24.08
CA GLN A 94 21.43 -18.21 24.15
C GLN A 94 21.06 -19.68 24.28
N ASP A 95 21.92 -20.52 23.72
CA ASP A 95 21.97 -21.94 24.01
C ASP A 95 22.45 -22.12 25.46
N GLU A 96 21.67 -22.80 26.31
CA GLU A 96 22.00 -23.01 27.73
C GLU A 96 23.31 -23.79 27.94
N SER A 97 23.83 -24.43 26.88
CA SER A 97 25.08 -25.19 26.89
C SER A 97 26.36 -24.35 26.77
N ASN A 98 26.27 -23.03 26.52
CA ASN A 98 27.43 -22.19 26.23
C ASN A 98 27.71 -21.16 27.35
N ASP A 99 28.93 -21.16 27.90
CA ASP A 99 29.35 -20.28 29.02
C ASP A 99 29.52 -18.79 28.61
N ALA A 100 29.53 -18.50 27.31
CA ALA A 100 29.70 -17.16 26.76
C ALA A 100 28.36 -16.53 26.37
N THR A 101 28.13 -15.32 26.86
CA THR A 101 26.99 -14.44 26.54
C THR A 101 27.39 -13.49 25.41
N SER A 102 26.56 -13.38 24.38
CA SER A 102 26.79 -12.50 23.23
C SER A 102 25.67 -11.48 23.07
N MET A 103 26.03 -10.25 22.71
CA MET A 103 25.10 -9.21 22.26
C MET A 103 25.57 -8.62 20.93
N PHE A 104 24.64 -8.33 20.02
CA PHE A 104 24.99 -7.77 18.71
C PHE A 104 24.62 -6.28 18.65
N PHE A 105 25.46 -5.50 17.99
CA PHE A 105 25.33 -4.05 17.90
C PHE A 105 25.45 -3.60 16.46
N THR A 106 24.57 -2.69 16.06
CA THR A 106 24.73 -1.94 14.80
C THR A 106 25.50 -0.65 15.06
N THR A 107 26.25 -0.19 14.07
CA THR A 107 26.96 1.09 14.12
C THR A 107 26.32 2.14 13.23
N THR A 108 26.62 3.42 13.48
CA THR A 108 26.23 4.53 12.60
C THR A 108 26.86 4.46 11.20
N THR A 109 27.89 3.63 11.03
CA THR A 109 28.56 3.36 9.75
C THR A 109 27.98 2.15 9.02
N GLY A 110 27.00 1.49 9.63
CA GLY A 110 26.25 0.36 9.08
C GLY A 110 26.97 -0.99 9.12
N LYS A 111 27.79 -1.21 10.15
CA LYS A 111 28.44 -2.50 10.44
C LYS A 111 27.80 -3.18 11.64
N VAL A 112 27.96 -4.50 11.74
CA VAL A 112 27.55 -5.29 12.89
C VAL A 112 28.76 -5.74 13.70
N PHE A 113 28.70 -5.53 15.01
CA PHE A 113 29.67 -6.01 15.96
C PHE A 113 29.01 -6.90 17.00
N GLU A 114 29.69 -7.97 17.40
CA GLU A 114 29.29 -8.81 18.51
C GLU A 114 30.17 -8.48 19.73
N TYR A 115 29.53 -8.29 20.88
CA TYR A 115 30.18 -8.16 22.17
C TYR A 115 30.04 -9.47 22.94
N GLN A 116 31.13 -10.21 23.05
CA GLN A 116 31.19 -11.52 23.69
C GLN A 116 31.75 -11.37 25.10
N PHE A 117 31.07 -11.91 26.11
CA PHE A 117 31.52 -11.87 27.50
C PHE A 117 31.03 -13.10 28.28
N THR A 118 31.83 -13.58 29.23
CA THR A 118 31.54 -14.82 29.97
C THR A 118 30.56 -14.61 31.13
N LYS A 119 29.67 -15.58 31.37
CA LYS A 119 28.88 -15.65 32.61
C LYS A 119 29.82 -16.02 33.77
N TYR A 120 29.69 -15.35 34.91
CA TYR A 120 30.63 -15.51 36.01
C TYR A 120 30.31 -16.78 36.83
N THR A 121 31.04 -17.87 36.61
CA THR A 121 31.03 -19.04 37.51
C THR A 121 32.02 -18.79 38.64
N GLY A 122 31.50 -18.62 39.87
CA GLY A 122 32.22 -18.14 41.06
C GLY A 122 33.70 -18.53 41.19
N GLY A 123 34.58 -17.55 40.95
CA GLY A 123 36.02 -17.63 41.20
C GLY A 123 36.59 -16.24 41.52
N ALA A 124 37.44 -16.15 42.54
CA ALA A 124 37.77 -14.94 43.30
C ALA A 124 38.68 -13.89 42.60
N SER A 125 38.64 -13.72 41.28
CA SER A 125 39.42 -12.66 40.60
C SER A 125 38.70 -12.01 39.42
N SER A 126 38.33 -10.73 39.61
CA SER A 126 37.96 -9.68 38.64
C SER A 126 36.46 -9.25 38.56
N ASN A 127 36.10 -8.18 39.28
CA ASN A 127 34.76 -7.58 39.30
C ASN A 127 34.33 -6.85 38.00
N LYS A 128 35.00 -7.04 36.86
CA LYS A 128 34.74 -6.31 35.61
C LYS A 128 34.44 -7.29 34.48
N ILE A 129 33.21 -7.25 33.97
CA ILE A 129 32.86 -7.88 32.69
C ILE A 129 33.67 -7.15 31.62
N ARG A 130 34.68 -7.82 31.05
CA ARG A 130 35.47 -7.26 29.95
C ARG A 130 35.21 -8.14 28.73
N GLY A 131 34.30 -7.70 27.89
CA GLY A 131 33.95 -8.42 26.68
C GLY A 131 34.92 -8.14 25.54
N LEU A 132 34.93 -9.08 24.60
CA LEU A 132 35.65 -8.99 23.35
C LEU A 132 34.71 -8.47 22.26
N TRP A 133 35.19 -7.53 21.44
CA TRP A 133 34.49 -7.07 20.25
C TRP A 133 34.90 -7.89 19.03
N VAL A 134 33.93 -8.54 18.41
CA VAL A 134 34.08 -9.26 17.15
C VAL A 134 33.38 -8.47 16.05
N ASN A 135 34.07 -8.24 14.93
CA ASN A 135 33.52 -7.49 13.81
C ASN A 135 32.95 -8.45 12.77
N HIS A 136 31.64 -8.39 12.56
CA HIS A 136 30.93 -9.16 11.54
C HIS A 136 30.74 -8.38 10.24
N MET A 137 31.28 -7.16 10.16
CA MET A 137 31.21 -6.30 8.98
C MET A 137 29.76 -5.98 8.58
N SER A 138 29.55 -5.60 7.32
CA SER A 138 28.26 -5.45 6.66
C SER A 138 28.21 -6.43 5.48
N PRO A 139 27.03 -6.74 4.93
CA PRO A 139 26.96 -7.52 3.71
C PRO A 139 27.74 -6.86 2.57
N ASP A 140 28.21 -7.65 1.62
CA ASP A 140 28.91 -7.13 0.45
C ASP A 140 27.97 -6.18 -0.32
N HIS A 141 28.48 -4.99 -0.67
CA HIS A 141 27.75 -3.94 -1.39
C HIS A 141 26.53 -3.30 -0.68
N ALA A 142 26.30 -3.57 0.61
CA ALA A 142 25.24 -2.93 1.39
C ALA A 142 25.67 -2.59 2.82
N LYS A 143 24.96 -1.68 3.49
CA LYS A 143 25.20 -1.35 4.90
C LYS A 143 23.98 -1.68 5.73
N VAL A 144 24.20 -2.03 6.99
CA VAL A 144 23.09 -2.22 7.94
C VAL A 144 22.51 -0.85 8.33
N ALA A 145 21.19 -0.76 8.39
CA ALA A 145 20.49 0.46 8.78
C ALA A 145 20.88 0.89 10.20
N ALA A 146 21.35 2.14 10.33
CA ALA A 146 21.72 2.71 11.62
C ALA A 146 20.48 2.90 12.51
N SER A 147 20.65 2.71 13.82
CA SER A 147 19.61 2.86 14.85
C SER A 147 18.44 1.86 14.75
N VAL A 148 18.52 0.88 13.85
CA VAL A 148 17.56 -0.23 13.75
C VAL A 148 18.13 -1.45 14.46
N ARG A 149 17.34 -2.12 15.31
CA ARG A 149 17.77 -3.37 15.97
C ARG A 149 17.68 -4.54 15.00
N GLY A 150 18.60 -5.48 15.10
CA GLY A 150 18.47 -6.77 14.45
C GLY A 150 17.41 -7.62 15.15
N LEU A 151 17.10 -8.76 14.53
CA LEU A 151 16.16 -9.74 15.02
C LEU A 151 16.78 -11.12 14.93
N GLN A 152 16.84 -11.83 16.05
CA GLN A 152 17.23 -13.24 16.03
C GLN A 152 16.01 -14.09 15.65
N ILE A 153 16.16 -14.89 14.59
CA ILE A 153 15.15 -15.89 14.20
C ILE A 153 15.40 -17.20 14.94
N GLN A 154 16.67 -17.59 15.00
CA GLN A 154 17.12 -18.82 15.65
C GLN A 154 18.51 -18.59 16.25
N VAL A 155 18.92 -19.43 17.21
CA VAL A 155 20.31 -19.47 17.69
C VAL A 155 21.26 -19.58 16.49
N GLY A 156 22.21 -18.65 16.37
CA GLY A 156 23.14 -18.60 15.23
C GLY A 156 22.60 -17.96 13.95
N ARG A 157 21.40 -17.37 13.96
CA ARG A 157 20.76 -16.77 12.78
C ARG A 157 20.06 -15.45 13.12
N LEU A 158 20.59 -14.35 12.58
CA LEU A 158 20.19 -12.98 12.85
C LEU A 158 19.83 -12.27 11.55
N ILE A 159 18.81 -11.42 11.60
CA ILE A 159 18.41 -10.57 10.49
C ILE A 159 18.65 -9.11 10.86
N PHE A 160 19.20 -8.37 9.91
CA PHE A 160 19.40 -6.94 9.99
C PHE A 160 18.77 -6.26 8.79
N GLN A 161 18.07 -5.17 9.05
CA GLN A 161 17.61 -4.30 7.98
C GLN A 161 18.80 -3.59 7.35
N LEU A 162 18.85 -3.53 6.02
CA LEU A 162 19.86 -2.82 5.27
C LEU A 162 19.42 -1.38 4.96
N ASP A 163 20.36 -0.50 4.70
CA ASP A 163 20.14 0.92 4.39
C ASP A 163 19.41 1.15 3.06
N ASP A 164 19.46 0.17 2.16
CA ASP A 164 18.68 0.10 0.92
C ASP A 164 17.27 -0.52 1.10
N GLY A 165 16.93 -0.95 2.32
CA GLY A 165 15.64 -1.55 2.65
C GLY A 165 15.54 -3.06 2.43
N ARG A 166 16.60 -3.71 1.92
CA ARG A 166 16.70 -5.18 1.86
C ARG A 166 16.97 -5.77 3.24
N LEU A 167 16.94 -7.10 3.33
CA LEU A 167 17.30 -7.84 4.53
C LEU A 167 18.66 -8.52 4.37
N GLY A 168 19.56 -8.21 5.30
CA GLY A 168 20.81 -8.93 5.46
C GLY A 168 20.63 -10.00 6.52
N GLU A 169 20.95 -11.23 6.16
CA GLU A 169 21.00 -12.36 7.08
C GLU A 169 22.45 -12.59 7.52
N LEU A 170 22.69 -12.48 8.83
CA LEU A 170 23.94 -12.87 9.47
C LEU A 170 23.73 -14.25 10.12
N HIS A 171 24.35 -15.29 9.57
CA HIS A 171 24.10 -16.66 10.01
C HIS A 171 25.38 -17.48 10.15
N LEU A 172 25.32 -18.54 10.96
CA LEU A 172 26.36 -19.56 10.98
C LEU A 172 26.30 -20.39 9.67
N PRO A 173 27.43 -20.91 9.19
CA PRO A 173 27.48 -21.73 7.99
C PRO A 173 26.55 -22.95 8.10
N GLY A 174 25.70 -23.15 7.08
CA GLY A 174 24.71 -24.24 7.05
C GLY A 174 23.36 -23.94 7.72
N MET A 175 23.18 -22.73 8.29
CA MET A 175 21.90 -22.28 8.88
C MET A 175 21.17 -21.19 8.07
N GLY A 176 21.77 -20.67 7.01
CA GLY A 176 21.23 -19.59 6.16
C GLY A 176 21.71 -19.65 4.71
N GLY A 177 21.27 -18.71 3.87
CA GLY A 177 21.51 -18.65 2.41
C GLY A 177 20.32 -19.04 1.52
N ASP A 178 20.53 -19.07 0.20
CA ASP A 178 19.56 -19.22 -0.92
C ASP A 178 18.50 -20.34 -0.86
N HIS A 179 18.55 -21.21 0.16
CA HIS A 179 17.66 -22.37 0.34
C HIS A 179 16.59 -22.09 1.40
N PHE A 180 15.79 -21.04 1.20
CA PHE A 180 14.64 -20.76 2.06
C PHE A 180 13.50 -21.75 1.81
N GLY A 181 13.16 -22.52 2.86
CA GLY A 181 12.04 -23.46 2.95
C GLY A 181 12.33 -24.50 4.03
N PRO A 182 11.31 -25.14 4.66
CA PRO A 182 11.51 -26.20 5.63
C PRO A 182 12.05 -27.45 4.93
N SER A 183 13.36 -27.50 4.71
CA SER A 183 14.05 -28.74 4.36
C SER A 183 14.43 -29.46 5.65
N GLN A 184 14.11 -30.75 5.69
CA GLN A 184 14.48 -31.60 6.82
C GLN A 184 15.99 -31.55 7.04
N GLN A 185 16.37 -31.46 8.32
CA GLN A 185 17.75 -31.52 8.79
C GLN A 185 18.49 -32.71 8.17
N ASN A 186 19.29 -32.46 7.14
CA ASN A 186 20.33 -33.40 6.75
C ASN A 186 21.54 -33.16 7.65
N SER A 187 21.61 -33.99 8.69
CA SER A 187 22.70 -34.09 9.64
C SER A 187 23.98 -34.58 8.95
N ILE A 188 24.74 -33.65 8.36
CA ILE A 188 26.15 -33.90 8.02
C ILE A 188 27.01 -33.09 8.98
N ARG A 189 27.42 -33.75 10.07
CA ARG A 189 28.49 -33.31 10.98
C ARG A 189 29.79 -33.16 10.19
N ARG A 190 30.04 -31.98 9.63
CA ARG A 190 31.39 -31.45 9.45
C ARG A 190 31.55 -30.31 10.45
N LYS A 191 32.68 -30.25 11.15
CA LYS A 191 33.03 -29.09 11.98
C LYS A 191 33.24 -27.90 11.04
N LEU A 192 32.18 -27.17 10.74
CA LEU A 192 32.27 -25.90 10.03
C LEU A 192 32.81 -24.83 10.99
N PRO A 193 33.56 -23.84 10.47
CA PRO A 193 34.06 -22.73 11.28
C PRO A 193 32.90 -21.95 11.92
N ASN A 194 33.00 -21.62 13.21
CA ASN A 194 32.02 -20.80 13.95
C ASN A 194 32.01 -19.31 13.54
N LYS A 195 32.33 -18.98 12.29
CA LYS A 195 32.38 -17.61 11.80
C LYS A 195 31.06 -17.31 11.11
N TYR A 196 30.36 -16.25 11.54
CA TYR A 196 29.17 -15.79 10.87
C TYR A 196 29.48 -15.32 9.45
N GLU A 197 28.57 -15.59 8.54
CA GLU A 197 28.59 -15.17 7.14
C GLU A 197 27.35 -14.34 6.83
N TRP A 198 27.46 -13.46 5.84
CA TRP A 198 26.34 -12.67 5.35
C TRP A 198 25.73 -13.34 4.13
N SER A 199 24.41 -13.44 4.14
CA SER A 199 23.61 -13.66 2.94
C SER A 199 22.70 -12.45 2.76
N ILE A 200 22.60 -11.94 1.53
CA ILE A 200 21.53 -11.00 1.18
C ILE A 200 20.34 -11.86 0.77
N LEU A 201 19.21 -11.66 1.44
CA LEU A 201 18.01 -12.40 1.11
C LEU A 201 17.36 -11.78 -0.13
N ASP A 202 17.75 -12.26 -1.32
CA ASP A 202 17.01 -12.09 -2.57
C ASP A 202 15.87 -13.13 -2.63
N THR A 203 15.07 -13.12 -1.60
CA THR A 203 13.80 -13.82 -1.56
C THR A 203 12.75 -12.90 -2.20
N PRO A 204 11.53 -13.39 -2.47
CA PRO A 204 10.37 -12.53 -2.66
C PRO A 204 10.18 -11.46 -1.55
N GLU A 205 11.01 -11.49 -0.51
CA GLU A 205 11.09 -10.50 0.57
C GLU A 205 11.82 -9.19 0.17
N THR A 206 12.48 -9.13 -1.00
CA THR A 206 12.90 -7.85 -1.61
C THR A 206 11.73 -7.13 -2.31
N GLU A 207 10.53 -7.75 -2.35
CA GLU A 207 9.27 -7.20 -2.88
C GLU A 207 8.42 -6.48 -1.81
N GLY A 208 9.04 -5.86 -0.81
CA GLY A 208 8.31 -5.13 0.23
C GLY A 208 8.07 -5.88 1.52
N TRP A 209 8.97 -6.82 1.85
CA TRP A 209 8.83 -7.72 2.98
C TRP A 209 7.62 -8.64 2.72
N ASN A 210 7.65 -9.89 3.18
CA ASN A 210 6.50 -10.81 3.08
C ASN A 210 5.32 -10.33 3.97
N ALA A 211 4.83 -9.11 3.75
CA ALA A 211 3.82 -8.41 4.53
C ALA A 211 2.51 -9.18 4.53
N GLU A 212 2.21 -9.91 3.46
CA GLU A 212 1.04 -10.77 3.36
C GLU A 212 1.04 -11.91 4.38
N TYR A 213 2.24 -12.33 4.83
CA TYR A 213 2.48 -13.35 5.86
C TYR A 213 2.67 -12.73 7.26
N CYS A 214 2.88 -11.41 7.32
CA CYS A 214 2.97 -10.69 8.57
C CYS A 214 1.58 -10.53 9.21
N THR A 215 1.47 -10.85 10.50
CA THR A 215 0.33 -10.42 11.32
C THR A 215 0.81 -9.47 12.41
N GLU A 216 -0.06 -8.55 12.85
CA GLU A 216 0.26 -7.65 13.99
C GLU A 216 0.60 -8.46 15.26
N GLU A 217 0.03 -9.66 15.42
CA GLU A 217 0.23 -10.54 16.58
C GLU A 217 1.63 -11.18 16.65
N HIS A 218 2.13 -11.71 15.54
CA HIS A 218 3.40 -12.43 15.50
C HIS A 218 4.59 -11.53 15.12
N GLY A 219 4.32 -10.31 14.65
CA GLY A 219 5.35 -9.34 14.28
C GLY A 219 6.18 -9.78 13.06
N PRO A 220 7.37 -9.18 12.87
CA PRO A 220 8.17 -9.37 11.65
C PRO A 220 8.77 -10.77 11.50
N THR A 221 8.81 -11.59 12.56
CA THR A 221 9.37 -12.95 12.52
C THR A 221 8.61 -13.85 11.55
N ASN A 222 7.27 -13.78 11.55
CA ASN A 222 6.46 -14.65 10.68
C ASN A 222 6.66 -14.37 9.19
N CYS A 223 6.91 -13.10 8.87
CA CYS A 223 7.19 -12.62 7.52
C CYS A 223 8.47 -13.29 6.98
N ILE A 224 9.50 -13.37 7.83
CA ILE A 224 10.81 -13.88 7.44
C ILE A 224 10.83 -15.41 7.44
N THR A 225 10.01 -16.06 8.27
CA THR A 225 9.87 -17.53 8.24
C THR A 225 9.00 -18.03 7.10
N GLY A 226 8.29 -17.15 6.38
CA GLY A 226 7.42 -17.52 5.25
C GLY A 226 6.30 -18.49 5.62
N ALA A 227 5.94 -18.58 6.91
CA ALA A 227 4.91 -19.49 7.37
C ALA A 227 3.55 -18.88 7.03
N MET A 228 2.94 -19.43 5.97
CA MET A 228 1.55 -19.13 5.66
C MET A 228 0.71 -19.59 6.84
N ASN A 229 0.06 -18.65 7.51
CA ASN A 229 -1.13 -18.99 8.27
C ASN A 229 -2.18 -19.34 7.22
N VAL A 230 -2.17 -20.60 6.77
CA VAL A 230 -3.33 -21.22 6.14
C VAL A 230 -4.38 -21.30 7.24
N ALA A 231 -5.05 -20.18 7.49
CA ALA A 231 -6.40 -20.25 8.03
C ALA A 231 -7.20 -20.97 6.94
N ALA A 232 -7.58 -22.20 7.28
CA ALA A 232 -8.40 -23.09 6.49
C ALA A 232 -9.63 -22.36 5.94
N ASP A 233 -9.63 -21.99 4.66
CA ASP A 233 -10.81 -21.41 4.03
C ASP A 233 -10.93 -21.76 2.53
N THR A 234 -10.29 -22.84 2.06
CA THR A 234 -10.67 -23.47 0.79
C THR A 234 -10.39 -24.97 0.83
N GLU A 235 -11.43 -25.76 0.57
CA GLU A 235 -11.39 -27.21 0.34
C GLU A 235 -10.26 -27.57 -0.66
N PRO A 236 -9.48 -28.63 -0.39
CA PRO A 236 -8.35 -29.01 -1.22
C PRO A 236 -8.85 -29.73 -2.48
N THR A 237 -8.93 -29.02 -3.60
CA THR A 237 -8.90 -29.71 -4.90
C THR A 237 -7.44 -29.94 -5.29
N ASN A 238 -7.04 -31.19 -5.14
CA ASN A 238 -5.78 -31.76 -5.58
C ASN A 238 -5.33 -31.18 -6.93
N LEU A 239 -4.06 -30.77 -7.02
CA LEU A 239 -3.16 -31.04 -8.16
C LEU A 239 -1.71 -30.58 -7.85
N SER A 240 -0.83 -31.58 -7.71
CA SER A 240 0.62 -31.56 -7.95
C SER A 240 1.50 -30.51 -7.23
N ASN A 241 1.93 -30.83 -6.01
CA ASN A 241 3.13 -30.25 -5.39
C ASN A 241 4.40 -30.79 -6.04
N ALA A 242 5.00 -30.04 -6.97
CA ALA A 242 6.41 -30.18 -7.34
C ALA A 242 7.08 -28.81 -7.22
N PRO A 243 8.16 -28.66 -6.42
CA PRO A 243 8.84 -27.38 -6.30
C PRO A 243 9.53 -27.01 -7.62
N PRO A 244 9.37 -25.78 -8.13
CA PRO A 244 10.07 -25.35 -9.33
C PRO A 244 11.57 -25.28 -9.05
N ARG A 245 12.38 -25.90 -9.93
CA ARG A 245 13.83 -25.74 -9.92
C ARG A 245 14.19 -24.31 -10.31
N ARG A 246 14.61 -23.48 -9.35
CA ARG A 246 15.21 -22.15 -9.57
C ARG A 246 16.44 -22.29 -10.46
N ARG A 247 16.47 -21.60 -11.60
CA ARG A 247 17.71 -21.27 -12.31
C ARG A 247 18.27 -19.96 -11.75
N LYS A 248 19.59 -19.85 -11.69
CA LYS A 248 20.32 -18.62 -11.35
C LYS A 248 19.78 -17.46 -12.20
N ALA A 249 19.08 -16.52 -11.59
CA ALA A 249 18.84 -15.21 -12.17
C ALA A 249 20.14 -14.41 -12.05
N GLU A 250 20.57 -13.79 -13.15
CA GLU A 250 21.68 -12.84 -13.14
C GLU A 250 21.28 -11.59 -12.34
N GLU A 251 22.21 -11.05 -11.54
CA GLU A 251 22.02 -9.85 -10.71
C GLU A 251 21.61 -8.65 -11.58
N LYS A 252 20.30 -8.40 -11.67
CA LYS A 252 19.79 -7.10 -12.12
C LYS A 252 19.49 -6.26 -10.89
N GLN A 253 20.32 -5.25 -10.66
CA GLN A 253 20.15 -4.28 -9.58
C GLN A 253 18.88 -3.45 -9.82
N HIS A 254 17.75 -3.95 -9.33
CA HIS A 254 16.43 -3.30 -9.44
C HIS A 254 16.13 -2.36 -8.27
N TYR A 255 17.13 -1.78 -7.59
CA TYR A 255 16.89 -0.90 -6.44
C TYR A 255 17.97 0.18 -6.33
N LEU A 256 17.58 1.43 -6.07
CA LEU A 256 18.49 2.57 -5.97
C LEU A 256 18.32 3.33 -4.66
N HIS A 257 19.46 3.72 -4.07
CA HIS A 257 19.57 4.61 -2.92
C HIS A 257 19.06 6.03 -3.24
N GLY A 258 18.42 6.68 -2.27
CA GLY A 258 18.00 8.08 -2.35
C GLY A 258 19.15 8.99 -1.94
N HIS A 259 19.82 9.63 -2.90
CA HIS A 259 20.64 10.80 -2.62
C HIS A 259 19.78 12.06 -2.61
N SER A 260 19.95 12.84 -1.54
CA SER A 260 19.29 14.12 -1.29
C SER A 260 19.77 15.20 -2.26
N HIS A 261 18.88 15.72 -3.09
CA HIS A 261 18.94 17.10 -3.56
C HIS A 261 17.51 17.62 -3.72
N GLU A 262 17.15 18.58 -2.88
CA GLU A 262 15.91 19.35 -2.98
C GLU A 262 16.05 20.42 -4.06
N SER A 263 15.03 20.52 -4.90
CA SER A 263 14.58 21.80 -5.45
C SER A 263 13.13 21.97 -5.03
N ASP A 264 12.89 22.93 -4.14
CA ASP A 264 11.58 23.29 -3.62
C ASP A 264 10.82 24.02 -4.74
N GLU A 265 10.20 23.25 -5.64
CA GLU A 265 9.32 23.82 -6.68
C GLU A 265 7.87 23.84 -6.19
N THR A 266 7.36 25.05 -6.20
CA THR A 266 6.03 25.50 -5.79
C THR A 266 4.92 25.00 -6.75
N GLU A 267 4.81 23.70 -7.03
CA GLU A 267 3.63 23.10 -7.68
C GLU A 267 2.69 22.51 -6.62
N SER A 268 1.90 23.35 -5.96
CA SER A 268 0.57 23.85 -6.34
C SER A 268 -0.56 22.89 -5.93
N TYR A 269 -1.26 23.26 -4.85
CA TYR A 269 -2.41 22.59 -4.23
C TYR A 269 -3.57 22.20 -5.19
N ASN A 270 -3.50 22.60 -6.46
CA ASN A 270 -4.51 22.40 -7.49
C ASN A 270 -4.52 20.98 -8.09
N ILE A 271 -3.38 20.28 -8.10
CA ILE A 271 -3.26 18.95 -8.74
C ILE A 271 -4.21 17.93 -8.09
N LEU A 272 -4.16 17.81 -6.76
CA LEU A 272 -5.01 16.89 -6.00
C LEU A 272 -6.50 17.32 -6.00
N SER A 273 -6.77 18.59 -6.30
CA SER A 273 -8.14 19.11 -6.29
C SER A 273 -8.88 18.77 -7.58
N ARG A 274 -8.21 18.90 -8.73
CA ARG A 274 -8.78 18.52 -10.04
C ARG A 274 -8.87 17.01 -10.21
N SER A 275 -7.99 16.25 -9.56
CA SER A 275 -7.97 14.80 -9.66
C SER A 275 -9.14 14.09 -8.98
N ILE A 276 -9.74 14.66 -7.92
CA ILE A 276 -10.89 14.03 -7.26
C ILE A 276 -12.05 13.94 -8.26
N TYR A 277 -12.26 15.02 -9.00
CA TYR A 277 -13.28 15.07 -10.05
C TYR A 277 -13.08 13.97 -11.09
N LEU A 278 -11.85 13.80 -11.59
CA LEU A 278 -11.57 12.83 -12.66
C LEU A 278 -11.65 11.36 -12.18
N ASN A 279 -11.33 11.07 -10.92
CA ASN A 279 -11.10 9.68 -10.47
C ASN A 279 -12.12 9.15 -9.46
N PHE A 280 -12.90 10.03 -8.80
CA PHE A 280 -13.77 9.69 -7.67
C PHE A 280 -15.18 10.27 -7.82
N HIS A 281 -15.60 10.56 -9.05
CA HIS A 281 -16.94 11.08 -9.36
C HIS A 281 -18.03 10.03 -9.14
N MET A 282 -17.72 8.78 -9.49
CA MET A 282 -18.65 7.66 -9.43
C MET A 282 -18.14 6.55 -8.51
N ARG A 283 -19.07 5.85 -7.84
CA ARG A 283 -18.75 4.70 -7.00
C ARG A 283 -19.92 3.73 -6.91
N VAL A 284 -19.67 2.48 -7.26
CA VAL A 284 -20.66 1.40 -7.08
C VAL A 284 -20.66 0.98 -5.61
N MET A 285 -21.85 0.82 -5.03
CA MET A 285 -22.01 0.32 -3.65
C MET A 285 -22.45 -1.13 -3.62
N HIS A 286 -23.37 -1.50 -4.51
CA HIS A 286 -23.84 -2.87 -4.67
C HIS A 286 -23.90 -3.20 -6.16
N ALA A 287 -23.18 -4.25 -6.57
CA ALA A 287 -23.18 -4.71 -7.96
C ALA A 287 -24.62 -4.90 -8.49
N ASP A 288 -24.85 -4.43 -9.72
CA ASP A 288 -26.14 -4.43 -10.41
C ASP A 288 -27.32 -3.75 -9.66
N ARG A 289 -27.06 -3.01 -8.58
CA ARG A 289 -28.12 -2.45 -7.73
C ARG A 289 -27.95 -0.99 -7.37
N SER A 290 -26.73 -0.52 -7.07
CA SER A 290 -26.54 0.83 -6.54
C SER A 290 -25.24 1.45 -7.04
N LEU A 291 -25.36 2.62 -7.64
CA LEU A 291 -24.27 3.47 -8.12
C LEU A 291 -24.43 4.89 -7.58
N PHE A 292 -23.39 5.41 -6.95
CA PHE A 292 -23.32 6.80 -6.51
C PHE A 292 -22.64 7.67 -7.57
N LEU A 293 -23.17 8.86 -7.76
CA LEU A 293 -22.66 9.93 -8.62
C LEU A 293 -22.58 11.21 -7.79
N ILE A 294 -21.41 11.83 -7.77
CA ILE A 294 -21.26 13.23 -7.36
C ILE A 294 -21.47 14.08 -8.60
N THR A 295 -22.06 15.25 -8.47
CA THR A 295 -22.24 16.19 -9.57
C THR A 295 -21.27 17.37 -9.44
N ASP A 296 -21.07 18.13 -10.52
CA ASP A 296 -20.20 19.32 -10.52
C ASP A 296 -20.57 20.37 -9.44
N ASN A 297 -21.87 20.49 -9.12
CA ASN A 297 -22.38 21.38 -8.06
C ASN A 297 -22.34 20.75 -6.66
N GLY A 298 -21.75 19.56 -6.52
CA GLY A 298 -21.50 18.87 -5.26
C GLY A 298 -22.70 18.15 -4.65
N LEU A 299 -23.72 17.83 -5.45
CA LEU A 299 -24.82 16.97 -5.01
C LEU A 299 -24.37 15.52 -4.99
N THR A 300 -24.91 14.75 -4.05
CA THR A 300 -24.70 13.30 -3.97
C THR A 300 -25.98 12.60 -4.41
N LEU A 301 -25.91 11.86 -5.50
CA LEU A 301 -27.00 11.11 -6.08
C LEU A 301 -26.70 9.61 -6.05
N GLU A 302 -27.69 8.79 -5.77
CA GLU A 302 -27.64 7.33 -5.84
C GLU A 302 -28.62 6.85 -6.90
N TYR A 303 -28.14 6.15 -7.91
CA TYR A 303 -28.94 5.39 -8.86
C TYR A 303 -29.17 3.99 -8.29
N LEU A 304 -30.38 3.77 -7.78
CA LEU A 304 -30.76 2.57 -7.03
C LEU A 304 -31.79 1.75 -7.79
N ASN A 305 -31.58 0.44 -7.84
CA ASN A 305 -32.60 -0.54 -8.21
C ASN A 305 -33.33 -1.02 -6.96
N SER A 306 -34.62 -0.70 -6.88
CA SER A 306 -35.52 -1.24 -5.86
C SER A 306 -36.59 -2.07 -6.55
N ASN A 307 -36.58 -3.38 -6.33
CA ASN A 307 -37.56 -4.33 -6.88
C ASN A 307 -37.76 -4.23 -8.41
N GLY A 308 -36.68 -4.02 -9.15
CA GLY A 308 -36.71 -3.92 -10.62
C GLY A 308 -36.95 -2.52 -11.16
N VAL A 309 -37.26 -1.54 -10.31
CA VAL A 309 -37.43 -0.13 -10.70
C VAL A 309 -36.16 0.65 -10.39
N TRP A 310 -35.69 1.39 -11.38
CA TRP A 310 -34.53 2.28 -11.24
C TRP A 310 -34.97 3.70 -10.87
N LEU A 311 -34.32 4.27 -9.86
CA LEU A 311 -34.66 5.60 -9.35
C LEU A 311 -33.41 6.34 -8.86
N TRP A 312 -33.44 7.66 -8.96
CA TRP A 312 -32.41 8.54 -8.44
C TRP A 312 -32.79 9.04 -7.05
N LEU A 313 -31.96 8.73 -6.05
CA LEU A 313 -32.09 9.24 -4.69
C LEU A 313 -31.07 10.34 -4.46
N ARG A 314 -31.49 11.43 -3.82
CA ARG A 314 -30.60 12.52 -3.40
C ARG A 314 -30.24 12.35 -1.94
N HIS A 315 -28.94 12.41 -1.64
CA HIS A 315 -28.43 12.36 -0.28
C HIS A 315 -28.04 13.78 0.14
N GLU A 316 -28.88 14.41 0.96
CA GLU A 316 -28.64 15.77 1.41
C GLU A 316 -27.57 15.84 2.49
N HIS A 317 -26.70 16.83 2.37
CA HIS A 317 -25.70 17.19 3.36
C HIS A 317 -25.50 18.72 3.31
N ILE A 318 -25.16 19.32 4.46
CA ILE A 318 -25.02 20.77 4.62
C ILE A 318 -23.95 21.39 3.71
N THR A 319 -22.94 20.60 3.35
CA THR A 319 -21.83 20.99 2.49
C THR A 319 -21.83 20.10 1.27
N GLY A 320 -21.60 20.68 0.08
CA GLY A 320 -21.41 19.92 -1.15
C GLY A 320 -20.27 18.92 -1.05
N MET A 321 -20.46 17.76 -1.68
CA MET A 321 -19.46 16.71 -1.79
C MET A 321 -18.57 16.94 -3.01
N LYS A 322 -17.29 16.59 -2.89
CA LYS A 322 -16.31 16.71 -3.97
C LYS A 322 -16.04 15.37 -4.67
N GLY A 323 -16.21 14.25 -3.95
CA GLY A 323 -15.99 12.91 -4.51
C GLY A 323 -16.24 11.79 -3.51
N THR A 324 -16.28 10.58 -4.03
CA THR A 324 -16.48 9.32 -3.30
C THR A 324 -15.15 8.57 -3.20
N LEU A 325 -14.53 8.58 -2.02
CA LEU A 325 -13.18 8.07 -1.83
C LEU A 325 -13.13 6.58 -1.46
N GLY A 326 -14.26 5.94 -1.14
CA GLY A 326 -14.27 4.49 -0.90
C GLY A 326 -15.56 3.94 -0.34
N SER A 327 -15.62 2.63 -0.18
CA SER A 327 -16.77 1.91 0.36
C SER A 327 -16.31 0.76 1.25
N TYR A 328 -16.80 0.66 2.47
CA TYR A 328 -16.44 -0.43 3.37
C TYR A 328 -17.64 -0.90 4.17
N ASN A 329 -17.92 -2.20 4.13
CA ASN A 329 -18.99 -2.86 4.88
C ASN A 329 -20.37 -2.18 4.76
N GLY A 330 -20.74 -1.76 3.54
CA GLY A 330 -22.01 -1.07 3.29
C GLY A 330 -22.02 0.42 3.61
N SER A 331 -20.92 0.98 4.12
CA SER A 331 -20.74 2.42 4.34
C SER A 331 -19.96 3.05 3.19
N LEU A 332 -20.42 4.21 2.71
CA LEU A 332 -19.75 5.01 1.67
C LEU A 332 -18.93 6.12 2.33
N TYR A 333 -17.72 6.36 1.83
CA TYR A 333 -16.78 7.36 2.33
C TYR A 333 -16.66 8.48 1.31
N LEU A 334 -17.02 9.70 1.72
CA LEU A 334 -17.08 10.88 0.87
C LEU A 334 -16.20 11.98 1.41
N VAL A 335 -15.71 12.83 0.53
CA VAL A 335 -14.97 14.04 0.90
C VAL A 335 -15.75 15.28 0.49
N ASP A 336 -15.90 16.23 1.40
CA ASP A 336 -16.55 17.50 1.10
C ASP A 336 -15.62 18.50 0.40
N LEU A 337 -16.17 19.65 -0.03
CA LEU A 337 -15.39 20.73 -0.67
C LEU A 337 -14.23 21.27 0.19
N HIS A 338 -14.33 21.15 1.52
CA HIS A 338 -13.29 21.60 2.45
C HIS A 338 -12.20 20.53 2.67
N GLY A 339 -12.41 19.30 2.22
CA GLY A 339 -11.52 18.16 2.43
C GLY A 339 -11.80 17.37 3.71
N ASN A 340 -12.97 17.53 4.33
CA ASN A 340 -13.36 16.70 5.46
C ASN A 340 -13.92 15.36 4.96
N LEU A 341 -13.52 14.27 5.62
CA LEU A 341 -14.00 12.93 5.35
C LEU A 341 -15.30 12.69 6.11
N HIS A 342 -16.32 12.22 5.39
CA HIS A 342 -17.63 11.86 5.93
C HIS A 342 -17.96 10.41 5.58
N ILE A 343 -18.65 9.72 6.49
CA ILE A 343 -19.25 8.42 6.22
C ILE A 343 -20.74 8.64 5.97
N ARG A 344 -21.24 8.01 4.91
CA ARG A 344 -22.66 7.79 4.68
C ARG A 344 -22.99 6.33 4.88
N GLU A 345 -23.85 6.04 5.84
CA GLU A 345 -24.20 4.66 6.15
C GLU A 345 -25.65 4.52 6.57
N ARG A 346 -26.15 3.29 6.46
CA ARG A 346 -27.47 2.91 6.95
C ARG A 346 -27.33 2.36 8.36
N ASN A 347 -28.11 2.91 9.28
CA ASN A 347 -28.19 2.48 10.66
C ASN A 347 -29.66 2.16 10.99
N GLY A 348 -30.02 0.88 10.90
CA GLY A 348 -31.42 0.46 10.94
C GLY A 348 -32.18 0.97 9.71
N ASP A 349 -33.28 1.68 9.95
CA ASP A 349 -34.10 2.29 8.90
C ASP A 349 -33.64 3.69 8.52
N GLU A 350 -32.75 4.29 9.31
CA GLU A 350 -32.26 5.64 9.09
C GLU A 350 -30.90 5.65 8.40
N LEU A 351 -30.62 6.81 7.85
CA LEU A 351 -29.51 7.06 6.97
C LEU A 351 -28.73 8.21 7.61
N LEU A 352 -27.50 7.91 8.08
CA LEU A 352 -26.71 8.84 8.87
C LEU A 352 -25.47 9.34 8.11
N TRP A 353 -25.05 10.55 8.51
CA TRP A 353 -23.78 11.16 8.15
C TRP A 353 -22.87 11.24 9.38
N ILE A 354 -21.63 10.78 9.26
CA ILE A 354 -20.65 10.81 10.34
C ILE A 354 -19.40 11.56 9.87
N ASN A 355 -19.06 12.65 10.54
CA ASN A 355 -17.85 13.41 10.24
C ASN A 355 -16.61 12.74 10.87
N CYS A 356 -15.78 12.12 10.03
CA CYS A 356 -14.56 11.42 10.44
C CYS A 356 -13.41 12.37 10.73
N THR A 357 -13.39 13.55 10.11
CA THR A 357 -12.37 14.57 10.35
C THR A 357 -12.57 15.27 11.71
N ALA A 358 -13.78 15.29 12.25
CA ALA A 358 -14.06 15.79 13.60
C ALA A 358 -13.60 14.85 14.72
N MET A 359 -13.22 13.60 14.39
CA MET A 359 -12.76 12.63 15.37
C MET A 359 -11.36 12.96 15.91
N ARG A 360 -10.94 12.28 16.99
CA ARG A 360 -9.62 12.47 17.59
C ARG A 360 -8.50 12.23 16.57
N LYS A 361 -7.59 13.20 16.45
CA LYS A 361 -6.52 13.24 15.43
C LYS A 361 -7.03 13.22 13.99
N GLY A 362 -8.28 13.62 13.76
CA GLY A 362 -8.84 13.76 12.43
C GLY A 362 -7.98 14.67 11.54
N ARG A 363 -7.99 14.33 10.25
CA ARG A 363 -7.20 15.00 9.22
C ARG A 363 -8.09 15.28 8.01
N GLN A 364 -7.75 16.33 7.28
CA GLN A 364 -8.32 16.57 5.97
C GLN A 364 -7.65 15.68 4.93
N VAL A 365 -8.44 15.23 3.97
CA VAL A 365 -8.04 14.37 2.86
C VAL A 365 -8.17 15.13 1.54
N ALA A 366 -7.38 14.71 0.56
CA ALA A 366 -7.30 15.31 -0.78
C ALA A 366 -7.31 14.27 -1.90
N SER A 367 -7.07 12.99 -1.59
CA SER A 367 -7.29 11.88 -2.51
C SER A 367 -7.58 10.61 -1.72
N GLY A 368 -8.20 9.65 -2.38
CA GLY A 368 -8.47 8.31 -1.86
C GLY A 368 -7.69 7.23 -2.59
N PRO A 369 -7.93 5.97 -2.22
CA PRO A 369 -7.43 4.82 -2.93
C PRO A 369 -8.21 4.57 -4.23
N PRO A 370 -7.59 3.86 -5.19
CA PRO A 370 -8.33 3.23 -6.27
C PRO A 370 -9.16 2.09 -5.68
N TRP A 371 -10.39 1.96 -6.17
CA TRP A 371 -11.27 0.87 -5.78
C TRP A 371 -11.72 0.21 -7.06
N ASP A 372 -11.10 -0.91 -7.41
CA ASP A 372 -11.39 -1.64 -8.64
C ASP A 372 -12.01 -3.01 -8.37
N GLY A 373 -12.17 -3.37 -7.09
CA GLY A 373 -12.92 -4.56 -6.69
C GLY A 373 -14.42 -4.40 -6.93
N ILE A 374 -15.07 -5.47 -7.38
CA ILE A 374 -16.53 -5.51 -7.60
C ILE A 374 -17.24 -5.45 -6.23
N PRO A 375 -17.97 -4.36 -5.91
CA PRO A 375 -18.63 -4.20 -4.62
C PRO A 375 -19.80 -5.18 -4.48
N GLY A 376 -19.80 -5.99 -3.41
CA GLY A 376 -20.87 -6.97 -3.14
C GLY A 376 -20.39 -8.40 -2.86
N LEU A 377 -19.12 -8.72 -3.13
CA LEU A 377 -18.50 -9.90 -2.52
C LEU A 377 -18.25 -9.58 -1.04
N SER A 378 -18.82 -10.40 -0.15
CA SER A 378 -18.60 -10.29 1.29
C SER A 378 -17.12 -10.47 1.60
N ARG A 379 -16.40 -9.36 1.76
CA ARG A 379 -15.04 -9.40 2.30
C ARG A 379 -15.16 -9.65 3.79
N ARG A 380 -14.51 -10.71 4.28
CA ARG A 380 -14.51 -11.06 5.71
C ARG A 380 -13.90 -9.88 6.48
N VAL A 381 -14.71 -9.23 7.32
CA VAL A 381 -14.26 -8.13 8.17
C VAL A 381 -13.19 -8.64 9.11
N THR A 382 -12.02 -8.01 9.08
CA THR A 382 -10.93 -8.31 9.99
C THR A 382 -10.89 -7.30 11.13
N THR A 383 -10.19 -7.63 12.22
CA THR A 383 -9.96 -6.70 13.34
C THR A 383 -9.10 -5.50 12.97
N ASP A 384 -8.48 -5.56 11.79
CA ASP A 384 -7.38 -4.69 11.38
C ASP A 384 -7.70 -3.92 10.09
N ASP A 385 -8.89 -4.06 9.51
CA ASP A 385 -9.29 -3.35 8.29
C ASP A 385 -9.15 -1.82 8.41
N ALA A 386 -8.51 -1.24 7.39
CA ALA A 386 -8.22 0.18 7.31
C ALA A 386 -8.36 0.70 5.87
N LEU A 387 -8.73 1.97 5.75
CA LEU A 387 -8.73 2.71 4.49
C LEU A 387 -7.54 3.67 4.45
N PHE A 388 -6.99 3.90 3.27
CA PHE A 388 -5.87 4.80 3.09
C PHE A 388 -6.25 6.05 2.29
N PHE A 389 -5.73 7.19 2.72
CA PHE A 389 -6.00 8.48 2.08
C PHE A 389 -4.72 9.29 1.94
N VAL A 390 -4.72 10.26 1.03
CA VAL A 390 -3.64 11.24 0.90
C VAL A 390 -4.16 12.59 1.34
N ASN A 391 -3.43 13.28 2.20
CA ASN A 391 -3.81 14.64 2.61
C ASN A 391 -3.28 15.71 1.63
N LYS A 392 -3.72 16.95 1.81
CA LYS A 392 -3.29 18.10 0.97
C LYS A 392 -1.75 18.33 0.99
N ARG A 393 -1.06 17.84 2.03
CA ARG A 393 0.40 17.92 2.18
C ARG A 393 1.14 16.75 1.52
N GLY A 394 0.43 15.81 0.90
CA GLY A 394 1.01 14.61 0.28
C GLY A 394 1.58 13.61 1.29
N ARG A 395 0.94 13.47 2.45
CA ARG A 395 1.22 12.38 3.41
C ARG A 395 0.16 11.30 3.28
N LEU A 396 0.57 10.05 3.42
CA LEU A 396 -0.32 8.90 3.51
C LEU A 396 -0.95 8.86 4.90
N LEU A 397 -2.25 8.65 4.95
CA LEU A 397 -3.03 8.55 6.18
C LEU A 397 -3.72 7.18 6.20
N GLN A 398 -3.63 6.49 7.33
CA GLN A 398 -4.39 5.28 7.59
C GLN A 398 -5.58 5.62 8.48
N PHE A 399 -6.77 5.20 8.07
CA PHE A 399 -8.00 5.30 8.83
C PHE A 399 -8.52 3.90 9.13
N THR A 400 -8.30 3.43 10.37
CA THR A 400 -8.81 2.13 10.81
C THR A 400 -10.34 2.18 10.86
N VAL A 401 -10.99 1.24 10.18
CA VAL A 401 -12.46 1.13 10.09
C VAL A 401 -13.00 -0.15 10.71
N ALA A 402 -12.12 -1.12 10.98
CA ALA A 402 -12.43 -2.38 11.62
C ALA A 402 -13.30 -2.21 12.87
N LEU A 403 -14.40 -2.97 12.91
CA LEU A 403 -15.31 -3.04 14.07
C LEU A 403 -15.76 -1.66 14.58
N ARG A 404 -15.83 -0.64 13.71
CA ARG A 404 -16.14 0.77 14.04
C ARG A 404 -15.19 1.41 15.06
N LYS A 405 -13.98 0.88 15.23
CA LYS A 405 -12.93 1.46 16.09
C LYS A 405 -12.12 2.51 15.32
N PHE A 406 -12.79 3.61 14.97
CA PHE A 406 -12.21 4.65 14.12
C PHE A 406 -10.95 5.28 14.72
N LYS A 407 -9.85 5.19 13.98
CA LYS A 407 -8.55 5.72 14.40
C LYS A 407 -7.77 6.25 13.21
N TRP A 408 -7.31 7.49 13.34
CA TRP A 408 -6.38 8.10 12.40
C TRP A 408 -4.93 7.82 12.79
N LYS A 409 -4.13 7.42 11.81
CA LYS A 409 -2.68 7.30 11.88
C LYS A 409 -2.07 8.02 10.69
N ASP A 410 -0.97 8.72 10.94
CA ASP A 410 -0.20 9.40 9.90
C ASP A 410 0.97 8.51 9.51
N CYS A 411 0.97 8.01 8.28
CA CYS A 411 1.98 7.11 7.72
C CYS A 411 3.14 7.87 7.08
N HIS A 412 3.16 9.20 7.20
CA HIS A 412 4.17 10.09 6.62
C HIS A 412 4.19 10.01 5.09
N SER A 413 5.24 10.56 4.48
CA SER A 413 5.53 10.45 3.04
C SER A 413 6.85 9.69 2.87
N PRO A 414 7.15 9.20 1.65
CA PRO A 414 8.50 8.73 1.33
C PRO A 414 9.58 9.79 1.69
N PRO A 415 10.83 9.36 1.96
CA PRO A 415 11.90 10.27 2.40
C PRO A 415 12.23 11.39 1.41
N ASP A 416 12.12 11.12 0.11
CA ASP A 416 12.58 11.97 -0.99
C ASP A 416 11.45 12.71 -1.74
N THR A 417 10.18 12.44 -1.41
CA THR A 417 9.05 13.04 -2.13
C THR A 417 7.76 13.03 -1.32
N LYS A 418 6.76 13.79 -1.79
CA LYS A 418 5.41 13.74 -1.25
C LYS A 418 4.55 12.80 -2.08
N VAL A 419 3.59 12.14 -1.44
CA VAL A 419 2.64 11.25 -2.13
C VAL A 419 1.73 12.10 -3.01
N ALA A 420 1.61 11.71 -4.28
CA ALA A 420 0.62 12.24 -5.21
C ALA A 420 -0.65 11.40 -5.14
N PHE A 421 -0.57 10.10 -5.46
CA PHE A 421 -1.73 9.21 -5.50
C PHE A 421 -1.42 7.83 -4.95
N ILE A 422 -2.46 7.17 -4.46
CA ILE A 422 -2.44 5.75 -4.15
C ILE A 422 -2.73 5.01 -5.46
N VAL A 423 -1.87 4.07 -5.81
CA VAL A 423 -1.96 3.23 -7.01
C VAL A 423 -2.69 1.93 -6.71
N ASP A 424 -2.47 1.38 -5.53
CA ASP A 424 -3.14 0.20 -5.03
C ASP A 424 -3.18 0.23 -3.49
N GLN A 425 -4.26 -0.29 -2.92
CA GLN A 425 -4.43 -0.44 -1.48
C GLN A 425 -4.74 -1.87 -1.10
N GLU A 426 -3.70 -2.66 -0.89
CA GLU A 426 -3.83 -4.04 -0.43
C GLU A 426 -4.67 -4.97 -1.36
N VAL A 427 -4.92 -4.57 -2.62
CA VAL A 427 -5.54 -5.46 -3.63
C VAL A 427 -4.45 -6.23 -4.35
N PHE A 428 -3.36 -5.56 -4.72
CA PHE A 428 -2.23 -6.21 -5.36
C PHE A 428 -1.43 -7.04 -4.37
N ARG A 429 -1.18 -6.52 -3.15
CA ARG A 429 -0.47 -7.24 -2.08
C ARG A 429 -1.02 -6.88 -0.71
N ARG A 430 -1.41 -7.84 0.11
CA ARG A 430 -1.91 -7.58 1.47
C ARG A 430 -0.87 -6.82 2.31
N ASN A 431 -1.34 -5.86 3.13
CA ASN A 431 -0.51 -4.99 3.98
C ASN A 431 0.46 -4.05 3.23
N ILE A 432 0.43 -4.02 1.90
CA ILE A 432 1.23 -3.12 1.08
C ILE A 432 0.34 -2.11 0.38
N ILE A 433 0.79 -0.86 0.39
CA ILE A 433 0.12 0.25 -0.26
C ILE A 433 1.09 0.81 -1.29
N PHE A 434 0.76 0.68 -2.57
CA PHE A 434 1.54 1.26 -3.65
C PHE A 434 1.11 2.70 -3.90
N VAL A 435 2.07 3.59 -4.08
CA VAL A 435 1.82 5.01 -4.32
C VAL A 435 2.75 5.56 -5.39
N VAL A 436 2.31 6.63 -6.05
CA VAL A 436 3.14 7.46 -6.93
C VAL A 436 3.50 8.72 -6.16
N GLY A 437 4.80 9.04 -6.11
CA GLY A 437 5.30 10.31 -5.59
C GLY A 437 5.07 11.45 -6.57
N ARG A 438 5.15 12.70 -6.10
CA ARG A 438 5.03 13.90 -6.98
C ARG A 438 6.12 13.98 -8.05
N ASN A 439 7.22 13.26 -7.85
CA ASN A 439 8.32 13.05 -8.78
C ASN A 439 8.03 11.96 -9.85
N GLY A 440 6.81 11.42 -9.92
CA GLY A 440 6.41 10.41 -10.90
C GLY A 440 7.06 9.04 -10.68
N ARG A 441 7.62 8.78 -9.49
CA ARG A 441 8.24 7.50 -9.12
C ARG A 441 7.30 6.64 -8.28
N MET A 442 7.43 5.33 -8.42
CA MET A 442 6.66 4.36 -7.63
C MET A 442 7.32 4.04 -6.29
N TYR A 443 6.50 4.04 -5.24
CA TYR A 443 6.88 3.68 -3.88
C TYR A 443 5.86 2.70 -3.31
N GLN A 444 6.27 1.98 -2.29
CA GLN A 444 5.38 1.17 -1.47
C GLN A 444 5.55 1.51 0.00
N TYR A 445 4.44 1.45 0.73
CA TYR A 445 4.40 1.54 2.18
C TYR A 445 4.01 0.19 2.76
N ASN A 446 4.82 -0.34 3.66
CA ASN A 446 4.49 -1.54 4.41
C ASN A 446 3.76 -1.15 5.69
N ARG A 447 2.51 -1.60 5.82
CA ARG A 447 1.65 -1.26 6.95
C ARG A 447 2.16 -1.82 8.29
N ILE A 448 2.79 -2.99 8.28
CA ILE A 448 3.22 -3.70 9.48
C ILE A 448 4.55 -3.15 10.01
N THR A 449 5.52 -2.96 9.12
CA THR A 449 6.85 -2.42 9.49
C THR A 449 6.87 -0.89 9.53
N GLU A 450 5.85 -0.23 8.94
CA GLU A 450 5.73 1.22 8.79
C GLU A 450 6.83 1.85 7.92
N LEU A 451 7.46 1.05 7.06
CA LEU A 451 8.56 1.47 6.21
C LEU A 451 8.11 1.85 4.80
N TRP A 452 8.85 2.81 4.24
CA TRP A 452 8.73 3.21 2.84
C TRP A 452 9.85 2.59 2.02
N HIS A 453 9.52 2.17 0.79
CA HIS A 453 10.47 1.65 -0.16
C HIS A 453 10.21 2.22 -1.56
N ARG A 454 11.27 2.43 -2.34
CA ARG A 454 11.21 2.96 -3.70
C ARG A 454 11.55 1.86 -4.70
N HIS A 455 10.68 1.67 -5.69
CA HIS A 455 10.95 0.73 -6.76
C HIS A 455 11.94 1.32 -7.78
N TYR A 456 12.82 0.49 -8.31
CA TYR A 456 13.58 0.91 -9.48
C TYR A 456 12.64 1.13 -10.64
N GLN A 457 12.87 2.24 -11.31
CA GLN A 457 12.09 2.69 -12.44
C GLN A 457 13.09 3.38 -13.36
N SER A 458 13.00 3.10 -14.66
CA SER A 458 13.87 3.77 -15.65
C SER A 458 13.81 5.29 -15.45
N PRO A 459 14.94 6.03 -15.55
CA PRO A 459 14.92 7.48 -15.48
C PRO A 459 14.00 8.15 -16.51
N HIS A 460 13.75 7.49 -17.64
CA HIS A 460 12.90 7.99 -18.71
C HIS A 460 11.41 7.68 -18.52
N LEU A 461 11.10 6.70 -17.67
CA LEU A 461 9.72 6.37 -17.34
C LEU A 461 9.29 7.29 -16.20
N VAL A 462 8.36 8.21 -16.47
CA VAL A 462 7.73 9.07 -15.46
C VAL A 462 6.24 8.73 -15.43
N LEU A 463 5.72 8.38 -14.25
CA LEU A 463 4.32 8.02 -14.09
C LEU A 463 3.44 9.26 -13.96
N SER A 464 2.24 9.21 -14.53
CA SER A 464 1.22 10.21 -14.31
C SER A 464 0.81 10.23 -12.84
N ARG A 465 0.45 11.41 -12.37
CA ARG A 465 -0.08 11.62 -11.02
C ARG A 465 -1.56 11.20 -11.01
N SER A 466 -1.84 9.90 -11.15
CA SER A 466 -3.18 9.31 -11.13
C SER A 466 -3.18 7.98 -10.37
N PRO A 467 -4.35 7.49 -9.91
CA PRO A 467 -4.47 6.12 -9.40
C PRO A 467 -4.12 5.07 -10.47
N GLY A 468 -3.86 3.84 -10.03
CA GLY A 468 -3.69 2.68 -10.92
C GLY A 468 -4.76 1.63 -10.70
N THR A 469 -4.65 0.54 -11.45
CA THR A 469 -5.50 -0.65 -11.37
C THR A 469 -4.64 -1.87 -11.12
N ALA A 470 -4.87 -2.56 -9.99
CA ALA A 470 -4.25 -3.85 -9.71
C ALA A 470 -5.04 -4.98 -10.40
N MET A 471 -4.34 -5.88 -11.07
CA MET A 471 -4.88 -7.14 -11.56
C MET A 471 -4.15 -8.32 -10.93
N ARG A 472 -4.93 -9.33 -10.52
CA ARG A 472 -4.40 -10.60 -10.04
C ARG A 472 -5.21 -11.73 -10.66
N PRO A 473 -4.60 -12.62 -11.47
CA PRO A 473 -5.30 -13.73 -12.11
C PRO A 473 -5.91 -14.72 -11.11
N SER A 474 -5.26 -14.90 -9.96
CA SER A 474 -5.76 -15.76 -8.89
C SER A 474 -5.44 -15.15 -7.53
N PRO A 475 -6.39 -15.13 -6.58
CA PRO A 475 -6.11 -14.67 -5.21
C PRO A 475 -5.05 -15.53 -4.50
N LEU A 476 -4.85 -16.77 -4.95
CA LEU A 476 -3.88 -17.71 -4.40
C LEU A 476 -2.46 -17.56 -4.98
N SER A 477 -2.30 -16.78 -6.05
CA SER A 477 -0.99 -16.52 -6.66
C SER A 477 -0.48 -15.14 -6.29
N LEU A 478 0.84 -15.02 -6.17
CA LEU A 478 1.52 -13.74 -6.06
C LEU A 478 1.66 -13.05 -7.42
N THR A 479 1.52 -13.81 -8.50
CA THR A 479 1.59 -13.31 -9.88
C THR A 479 0.49 -12.30 -10.14
N GLY A 480 0.82 -11.19 -10.77
CA GLY A 480 -0.15 -10.22 -11.23
C GLY A 480 0.53 -8.95 -11.69
N SER A 481 -0.27 -7.92 -11.95
CA SER A 481 0.25 -6.65 -12.45
C SER A 481 -0.46 -5.44 -11.89
N ILE A 482 0.24 -4.31 -11.88
CA ILE A 482 -0.33 -3.00 -11.57
C ILE A 482 -0.25 -2.14 -12.83
N PHE A 483 -1.40 -1.69 -13.33
CA PHE A 483 -1.50 -0.82 -14.48
C PHE A 483 -1.58 0.65 -14.06
N MET A 484 -0.77 1.47 -14.72
CA MET A 484 -0.66 2.90 -14.50
C MET A 484 -0.54 3.59 -15.85
N ILE A 485 -0.59 4.92 -15.82
CA ILE A 485 -0.36 5.75 -16.99
C ILE A 485 0.96 6.49 -16.80
N SER A 486 1.71 6.67 -17.88
CA SER A 486 2.89 7.53 -17.92
C SER A 486 2.48 9.00 -18.05
N GLU A 487 3.37 9.92 -17.71
CA GLU A 487 3.13 11.36 -17.86
C GLU A 487 2.77 11.75 -19.30
N HIS A 488 3.24 10.98 -20.29
CA HIS A 488 2.93 11.17 -21.71
C HIS A 488 1.61 10.52 -22.17
N GLY A 489 0.86 9.90 -21.25
CA GLY A 489 -0.44 9.28 -21.56
C GLY A 489 -0.37 7.87 -22.17
N GLY A 490 0.76 7.18 -22.07
CA GLY A 490 0.89 5.76 -22.44
C GLY A 490 0.58 4.83 -21.27
N LEU A 491 0.05 3.63 -21.54
CA LEU A 491 -0.19 2.59 -20.54
C LEU A 491 1.12 1.88 -20.16
N VAL A 492 1.32 1.71 -18.86
CA VAL A 492 2.49 1.07 -18.26
C VAL A 492 2.02 0.00 -17.28
N GLU A 493 2.68 -1.14 -17.32
CA GLU A 493 2.44 -2.29 -16.46
C GLU A 493 3.67 -2.51 -15.56
N TYR A 494 3.44 -2.65 -14.26
CA TYR A 494 4.41 -3.17 -13.31
C TYR A 494 4.00 -4.59 -12.95
N HIS A 495 4.62 -5.56 -13.62
CA HIS A 495 4.27 -6.99 -13.54
C HIS A 495 5.17 -7.70 -12.54
N PHE A 496 4.59 -8.67 -11.85
CA PHE A 496 5.32 -9.57 -10.97
C PHE A 496 5.07 -11.03 -11.34
N SER A 497 6.16 -11.78 -11.49
CA SER A 497 6.13 -13.25 -11.57
C SER A 497 7.05 -13.87 -10.50
N PRO A 498 6.67 -14.99 -9.84
CA PRO A 498 7.55 -15.68 -8.89
C PRO A 498 8.86 -16.20 -9.50
N GLN A 499 8.92 -16.33 -10.83
CA GLN A 499 10.07 -16.85 -11.55
C GLN A 499 11.06 -15.74 -11.92
N ASP A 500 10.55 -14.60 -12.37
CA ASP A 500 11.33 -13.53 -13.00
C ASP A 500 11.41 -12.26 -12.15
N GLY A 501 10.59 -12.18 -11.10
CA GLY A 501 10.53 -11.03 -10.20
C GLY A 501 9.68 -9.91 -10.78
N TRP A 502 10.04 -8.67 -10.41
CA TRP A 502 9.37 -7.48 -10.90
C TRP A 502 9.92 -7.01 -12.24
N GLU A 503 9.01 -6.68 -13.17
CA GLU A 503 9.35 -6.12 -14.45
C GLU A 503 8.45 -4.93 -14.81
N TRP A 504 9.02 -3.97 -15.53
CA TRP A 504 8.29 -2.86 -16.14
C TRP A 504 8.02 -3.18 -17.60
N VAL A 505 6.77 -3.07 -18.01
CA VAL A 505 6.32 -3.29 -19.39
C VAL A 505 5.61 -2.03 -19.89
N GLU A 506 6.09 -1.45 -20.97
CA GLU A 506 5.45 -0.31 -21.62
C GLU A 506 4.53 -0.81 -22.74
N HIS A 507 3.22 -0.64 -22.59
CA HIS A 507 2.25 -1.00 -23.63
C HIS A 507 1.99 0.13 -24.62
N GLY A 508 2.35 1.37 -24.27
CA GLY A 508 2.11 2.55 -25.09
C GLY A 508 0.62 2.91 -25.18
N THR A 509 0.20 3.38 -26.35
CA THR A 509 -1.17 3.85 -26.61
C THR A 509 -1.86 2.96 -27.66
N PRO A 510 -3.20 2.98 -27.75
CA PRO A 510 -3.92 2.22 -28.79
C PRO A 510 -3.59 2.70 -30.21
N HIS A 511 -3.36 4.00 -30.40
CA HIS A 511 -2.95 4.62 -31.65
C HIS A 511 -1.95 5.76 -31.38
N ARG A 512 -1.13 6.14 -32.38
CA ARG A 512 -0.10 7.18 -32.23
C ARG A 512 -0.66 8.56 -31.84
N ASP A 513 -1.86 8.88 -32.32
CA ASP A 513 -2.50 10.20 -32.10
C ASP A 513 -3.44 10.24 -30.88
N VAL A 514 -3.53 9.15 -30.13
CA VAL A 514 -4.41 9.02 -28.96
C VAL A 514 -3.57 8.87 -27.71
N THR A 515 -3.80 9.73 -26.73
CA THR A 515 -3.22 9.59 -25.38
C THR A 515 -4.29 9.14 -24.41
N LEU A 516 -3.90 8.41 -23.37
CA LEU A 516 -4.81 8.01 -22.30
C LEU A 516 -4.94 9.17 -21.30
N VAL A 517 -6.18 9.56 -21.00
CA VAL A 517 -6.47 10.84 -20.31
C VAL A 517 -6.83 10.70 -18.83
N VAL A 518 -7.13 9.50 -18.35
CA VAL A 518 -7.53 9.24 -16.96
C VAL A 518 -7.05 7.86 -16.52
N ALA A 519 -6.93 7.65 -15.20
CA ALA A 519 -6.50 6.39 -14.60
C ALA A 519 -7.14 5.17 -15.27
N PRO A 520 -6.40 4.05 -15.42
CA PRO A 520 -6.95 2.83 -15.98
C PRO A 520 -8.24 2.41 -15.27
N GLY A 521 -9.19 1.90 -16.04
CA GLY A 521 -10.46 1.40 -15.55
C GLY A 521 -10.33 0.11 -14.75
N PRO A 522 -11.46 -0.47 -14.29
CA PRO A 522 -11.46 -1.77 -13.63
C PRO A 522 -10.96 -2.88 -14.57
N CYS A 523 -10.40 -3.93 -13.96
CA CYS A 523 -9.93 -5.12 -14.65
C CYS A 523 -10.97 -6.25 -14.58
N PHE A 524 -11.17 -6.96 -15.69
CA PHE A 524 -12.06 -8.11 -15.81
C PHE A 524 -11.28 -9.38 -16.15
N ASP A 525 -11.70 -10.50 -15.54
CA ASP A 525 -11.15 -11.84 -15.74
C ASP A 525 -9.61 -11.93 -15.62
N GLY A 526 -8.98 -10.98 -14.92
CA GLY A 526 -7.53 -10.86 -14.78
C GLY A 526 -6.77 -10.66 -16.09
N THR A 527 -7.45 -10.30 -17.18
CA THR A 527 -6.87 -10.27 -18.54
C THR A 527 -7.37 -9.12 -19.41
N GLN A 528 -8.32 -8.31 -18.94
CA GLN A 528 -8.96 -7.25 -19.71
C GLN A 528 -8.99 -5.94 -18.91
N LEU A 529 -8.58 -4.84 -19.54
CA LEU A 529 -8.48 -3.52 -18.93
C LEU A 529 -9.09 -2.46 -19.86
N PHE A 530 -10.03 -1.68 -19.34
CA PHE A 530 -10.62 -0.56 -20.08
C PHE A 530 -9.85 0.74 -19.84
N VAL A 531 -9.65 1.52 -20.89
CA VAL A 531 -9.02 2.84 -20.84
C VAL A 531 -9.75 3.82 -21.75
N ILE A 532 -9.61 5.11 -21.48
CA ILE A 532 -10.27 6.19 -22.22
C ILE A 532 -9.21 7.01 -22.96
N GLY A 533 -9.40 7.17 -24.27
CA GLY A 533 -8.55 7.99 -25.13
C GLY A 533 -8.92 9.47 -25.11
N SER A 534 -7.97 10.32 -25.49
CA SER A 534 -8.14 11.77 -25.67
C SER A 534 -9.19 12.15 -26.72
N ASP A 535 -9.47 11.23 -27.64
CA ASP A 535 -10.51 11.29 -28.66
C ASP A 535 -11.94 11.05 -28.12
N GLY A 536 -12.07 10.66 -26.84
CA GLY A 536 -13.34 10.32 -26.20
C GLY A 536 -13.85 8.91 -26.52
N HIS A 537 -12.99 8.03 -27.04
CA HIS A 537 -13.31 6.63 -27.31
C HIS A 537 -12.85 5.73 -26.16
N VAL A 538 -13.55 4.61 -25.99
CA VAL A 538 -13.20 3.53 -25.07
C VAL A 538 -12.34 2.51 -25.80
N TYR A 539 -11.23 2.13 -25.18
CA TYR A 539 -10.34 1.10 -25.66
C TYR A 539 -10.21 -0.01 -24.62
N LEU A 540 -10.15 -1.25 -25.10
CA LEU A 540 -9.89 -2.44 -24.30
C LEU A 540 -8.47 -2.94 -24.60
N ARG A 541 -7.64 -2.99 -23.56
CA ARG A 541 -6.36 -3.71 -23.56
C ARG A 541 -6.61 -5.11 -23.01
N HIS A 542 -6.40 -6.14 -23.82
CA HIS A 542 -6.68 -7.52 -23.41
C HIS A 542 -5.58 -8.49 -23.82
N LEU A 543 -5.43 -9.56 -23.04
CA LEU A 543 -4.49 -10.64 -23.33
C LEU A 543 -5.17 -11.69 -24.23
N ASP A 544 -4.64 -11.88 -25.42
CA ASP A 544 -5.12 -12.84 -26.42
C ASP A 544 -4.02 -13.85 -26.76
N GLU A 545 -4.24 -15.13 -26.41
CA GLU A 545 -3.29 -16.23 -26.65
C GLU A 545 -1.83 -15.93 -26.20
N ARG A 546 -1.66 -15.13 -25.13
CA ARG A 546 -0.40 -14.60 -24.55
C ARG A 546 0.16 -13.32 -25.16
N THR A 547 -0.55 -12.70 -26.11
CA THR A 547 -0.17 -11.41 -26.70
C THR A 547 -1.16 -10.34 -26.31
N TRP A 548 -0.65 -9.21 -25.84
CA TRP A 548 -1.52 -8.10 -25.48
C TRP A 548 -2.00 -7.36 -26.75
N ARG A 549 -3.31 -7.19 -26.91
CA ARG A 549 -3.97 -6.54 -28.05
C ARG A 549 -4.85 -5.36 -27.63
N TRP A 550 -5.03 -4.42 -28.55
CA TRP A 550 -5.92 -3.26 -28.39
C TRP A 550 -7.18 -3.46 -29.22
N THR A 551 -8.35 -3.21 -28.64
CA THR A 551 -9.64 -3.17 -29.33
C THR A 551 -10.33 -1.85 -29.01
N SER A 552 -10.88 -1.18 -30.03
CA SER A 552 -11.71 0.02 -29.81
C SER A 552 -13.17 -0.36 -29.69
N HIS A 553 -13.86 0.19 -28.70
CA HIS A 553 -15.32 0.11 -28.55
C HIS A 553 -16.01 1.44 -28.89
N GLY A 554 -15.26 2.43 -29.37
CA GLY A 554 -15.79 3.74 -29.71
C GLY A 554 -16.42 4.45 -28.51
N HIS A 555 -17.46 5.21 -28.78
CA HIS A 555 -18.35 5.78 -27.78
C HIS A 555 -19.77 5.27 -28.06
N PRO A 556 -20.71 5.31 -27.11
CA PRO A 556 -22.08 4.95 -27.41
C PRO A 556 -22.60 5.85 -28.52
N SER A 557 -23.28 5.26 -29.49
CA SER A 557 -24.02 5.95 -30.54
C SER A 557 -25.44 5.43 -30.50
N GLU A 558 -26.44 6.32 -30.53
CA GLU A 558 -27.84 5.88 -30.62
C GLU A 558 -28.01 4.85 -31.74
N PRO A 559 -28.80 3.77 -31.54
CA PRO A 559 -29.11 2.86 -32.62
C PRO A 559 -29.82 3.67 -33.71
N SER A 560 -29.11 3.96 -34.79
CA SER A 560 -29.73 4.45 -36.00
C SER A 560 -30.79 3.44 -36.38
N SER A 561 -32.06 3.82 -36.23
CA SER A 561 -33.19 3.13 -36.84
C SER A 561 -32.78 2.77 -38.25
N THR A 562 -32.60 1.47 -38.50
CA THR A 562 -32.23 0.92 -39.79
C THR A 562 -33.20 1.46 -40.84
N THR A 563 -32.77 2.46 -41.62
CA THR A 563 -33.31 2.67 -42.95
C THR A 563 -32.73 1.53 -43.78
N THR A 564 -33.56 0.52 -43.99
CA THR A 564 -33.36 -0.48 -45.03
C THR A 564 -33.01 0.23 -46.33
N ASP A 565 -31.79 0.01 -46.80
CA ASP A 565 -31.39 0.29 -48.17
C ASP A 565 -32.34 -0.47 -49.11
N VAL A 566 -33.22 0.27 -49.78
CA VAL A 566 -33.81 -0.17 -51.05
C VAL A 566 -33.52 0.92 -52.07
N ALA A 567 -32.70 0.53 -53.04
CA ALA A 567 -32.36 1.30 -54.22
C ALA A 567 -33.60 1.72 -55.03
N GLY A 568 -33.52 2.90 -55.65
CA GLY A 568 -34.43 3.30 -56.73
C GLY A 568 -34.65 4.81 -56.80
N GLY A 569 -34.04 5.48 -57.77
CA GLY A 569 -34.25 6.90 -58.02
C GLY A 569 -35.59 7.23 -58.66
N GLY A 570 -35.94 8.53 -58.64
CA GLY A 570 -36.98 9.09 -59.50
C GLY A 570 -38.01 10.00 -58.80
N GLU A 571 -37.85 11.30 -59.06
CA GLU A 571 -38.88 12.34 -59.20
C GLU A 571 -39.58 12.99 -57.99
N GLN A 572 -39.52 14.33 -58.07
CA GLN A 572 -40.26 15.32 -57.31
C GLN A 572 -41.78 15.15 -57.42
N SER A 573 -42.48 15.29 -56.30
CA SER A 573 -43.80 15.94 -56.29
C SER A 573 -44.14 16.47 -54.90
N CYS A 574 -44.29 17.79 -54.80
CA CYS A 574 -44.94 18.47 -53.68
C CYS A 574 -46.46 18.40 -53.85
N ALA A 575 -47.17 17.93 -52.83
CA ALA A 575 -48.57 18.30 -52.61
C ALA A 575 -48.92 18.29 -51.11
N THR A 576 -49.43 19.43 -50.65
CA THR A 576 -49.79 19.80 -49.28
C THR A 576 -51.20 19.35 -48.91
N LEU A 577 -51.49 19.33 -47.59
CA LEU A 577 -52.77 19.30 -46.85
C LEU A 577 -52.95 17.96 -46.10
N GLY A 578 -52.95 17.83 -44.77
CA GLY A 578 -52.91 18.78 -43.65
C GLY A 578 -53.67 18.14 -42.47
N ALA A 579 -53.02 17.90 -41.33
CA ALA A 579 -53.63 17.80 -39.99
C ALA A 579 -52.57 17.53 -38.91
N ALA A 580 -52.32 18.56 -38.11
CA ALA A 580 -51.81 18.67 -36.73
C ALA A 580 -51.02 17.53 -36.05
N ASP A 581 -50.00 17.97 -35.29
CA ASP A 581 -49.21 17.27 -34.26
C ASP A 581 -47.94 16.50 -34.64
N ALA A 582 -47.23 16.99 -35.66
CA ALA A 582 -45.82 16.61 -35.94
C ALA A 582 -44.82 17.74 -35.67
N HIS A 583 -45.08 18.64 -34.69
CA HIS A 583 -44.23 19.80 -34.40
C HIS A 583 -43.49 19.80 -33.06
N TYR A 584 -43.43 18.67 -32.33
CA TYR A 584 -42.64 18.56 -31.09
C TYR A 584 -41.49 17.54 -31.13
N ALA A 585 -41.08 17.06 -32.31
CA ALA A 585 -40.07 16.01 -32.44
C ALA A 585 -38.78 16.42 -33.21
N SER A 586 -38.52 17.71 -33.43
CA SER A 586 -37.39 18.11 -34.30
C SER A 586 -36.55 19.32 -33.87
N SER A 587 -36.65 19.82 -32.64
CA SER A 587 -35.98 21.08 -32.23
C SER A 587 -34.82 20.98 -31.22
N PHE A 588 -34.30 19.78 -30.89
CA PHE A 588 -33.01 19.67 -30.15
C PHE A 588 -32.15 18.51 -30.66
N ARG A 589 -31.73 18.57 -31.93
CA ARG A 589 -30.77 17.63 -32.53
C ARG A 589 -29.32 18.15 -32.55
N GLY A 590 -28.91 18.95 -31.55
CA GLY A 590 -27.65 19.69 -31.63
C GLY A 590 -26.85 20.00 -30.36
N SER A 591 -27.10 19.39 -29.18
CA SER A 591 -26.26 19.74 -28.00
C SER A 591 -25.90 18.59 -27.05
N CYS A 592 -26.05 17.33 -27.44
CA CYS A 592 -25.66 16.19 -26.62
C CYS A 592 -24.37 15.57 -27.18
N ASP A 593 -23.33 15.53 -26.37
CA ASP A 593 -22.01 14.99 -26.72
C ASP A 593 -21.88 13.58 -26.13
N GLU A 594 -22.07 12.59 -27.00
CA GLU A 594 -22.02 11.17 -26.65
C GLU A 594 -20.61 10.64 -26.43
N LYS A 595 -19.57 11.46 -26.65
CA LYS A 595 -18.20 11.04 -26.35
C LYS A 595 -18.01 10.83 -24.86
N VAL A 596 -17.14 9.88 -24.54
CA VAL A 596 -16.80 9.58 -23.15
C VAL A 596 -15.98 10.74 -22.55
N ALA A 597 -16.34 11.12 -21.33
CA ALA A 597 -15.63 12.13 -20.56
C ALA A 597 -14.30 11.55 -20.01
N ALA A 598 -13.38 12.42 -19.64
CA ALA A 598 -12.11 12.03 -19.00
C ALA A 598 -12.30 11.66 -17.52
N VAL A 599 -13.32 10.85 -17.21
CA VAL A 599 -13.66 10.39 -15.87
C VAL A 599 -13.44 8.90 -15.80
N ARG A 600 -12.82 8.44 -14.71
CA ARG A 600 -12.49 7.03 -14.52
C ARG A 600 -13.76 6.18 -14.54
N PRO A 601 -13.82 5.12 -15.36
CA PRO A 601 -14.98 4.23 -15.39
C PRO A 601 -15.04 3.35 -14.14
N VAL A 602 -16.24 2.85 -13.82
CA VAL A 602 -16.47 2.03 -12.62
C VAL A 602 -17.07 0.66 -12.96
N PRO A 603 -16.68 -0.41 -12.23
CA PRO A 603 -17.22 -1.75 -12.45
C PRO A 603 -18.61 -1.85 -11.84
N PHE A 604 -19.64 -1.89 -12.69
CA PHE A 604 -21.04 -1.97 -12.24
C PHE A 604 -21.44 -3.38 -11.81
N SER A 605 -20.90 -4.38 -12.48
CA SER A 605 -20.98 -5.79 -12.08
C SER A 605 -19.85 -6.58 -12.69
N LYS A 606 -19.90 -7.92 -12.64
CA LYS A 606 -18.91 -8.81 -13.27
C LYS A 606 -18.87 -8.68 -14.79
N ASP A 607 -19.96 -8.21 -15.40
CA ASP A 607 -20.15 -8.19 -16.84
C ASP A 607 -20.51 -6.79 -17.36
N ALA A 608 -20.42 -5.75 -16.53
CA ALA A 608 -20.82 -4.39 -16.88
C ALA A 608 -19.87 -3.32 -16.34
N VAL A 609 -19.61 -2.31 -17.17
CA VAL A 609 -18.80 -1.13 -16.87
C VAL A 609 -19.63 0.11 -17.17
N VAL A 610 -19.57 1.10 -16.28
CA VAL A 610 -20.25 2.39 -16.48
C VAL A 610 -19.22 3.48 -16.74
N PHE A 611 -19.50 4.27 -17.77
CA PHE A 611 -18.75 5.42 -18.23
C PHE A 611 -19.59 6.69 -18.09
N GLU A 612 -18.94 7.82 -17.87
CA GLU A 612 -19.60 9.13 -17.94
C GLU A 612 -19.36 9.76 -19.32
N LEU A 613 -20.40 10.37 -19.88
CA LEU A 613 -20.34 11.08 -21.15
C LEU A 613 -20.06 12.56 -20.92
N ARG A 614 -19.55 13.25 -21.94
CA ARG A 614 -19.19 14.68 -21.86
C ARG A 614 -20.39 15.60 -21.60
N ASP A 615 -21.59 15.12 -21.87
CA ASP A 615 -22.85 15.80 -21.56
C ASP A 615 -23.45 15.44 -20.17
N GLY A 616 -22.70 14.70 -19.34
CA GLY A 616 -23.09 14.31 -17.98
C GLY A 616 -24.05 13.13 -17.89
N ARG A 617 -24.46 12.51 -19.01
CA ARG A 617 -25.16 11.22 -18.99
C ARG A 617 -24.19 10.09 -18.66
N LEU A 618 -24.71 8.92 -18.29
CA LEU A 618 -23.90 7.71 -18.11
C LEU A 618 -24.14 6.73 -19.26
N ALA A 619 -23.16 5.89 -19.57
CA ALA A 619 -23.29 4.82 -20.55
C ALA A 619 -22.80 3.49 -19.97
N GLU A 620 -23.59 2.45 -20.15
CA GLU A 620 -23.26 1.09 -19.71
C GLU A 620 -22.73 0.28 -20.89
N LEU A 621 -21.51 -0.24 -20.76
CA LEU A 621 -20.91 -1.23 -21.64
C LEU A 621 -21.03 -2.60 -20.97
N ARG A 622 -21.57 -3.58 -21.67
CA ARG A 622 -21.91 -4.89 -21.09
C ARG A 622 -21.42 -6.03 -21.97
N ARG A 623 -21.02 -7.14 -21.36
CA ARG A 623 -20.68 -8.37 -22.06
C ARG A 623 -21.96 -9.07 -22.51
N ALA A 624 -22.06 -9.45 -23.78
CA ALA A 624 -23.22 -10.17 -24.31
C ALA A 624 -23.36 -11.55 -23.65
N ALA A 625 -24.61 -12.00 -23.46
CA ALA A 625 -24.88 -13.35 -22.94
C ALA A 625 -24.44 -14.43 -23.94
N GLU A 626 -23.91 -15.53 -23.40
CA GLU A 626 -23.34 -16.73 -24.06
C GLU A 626 -23.43 -16.81 -25.60
N GLY A 627 -22.25 -16.86 -26.25
CA GLY A 627 -22.10 -17.24 -27.67
C GLY A 627 -21.58 -16.15 -28.61
N ARG A 628 -21.65 -14.87 -28.21
CA ARG A 628 -20.98 -13.73 -28.89
C ARG A 628 -20.08 -13.02 -27.87
N GLY A 629 -18.84 -13.45 -27.74
CA GLY A 629 -17.91 -13.01 -26.68
C GLY A 629 -17.37 -11.57 -26.81
N GLY A 630 -18.24 -10.58 -27.03
CA GLY A 630 -17.87 -9.16 -27.18
C GLY A 630 -18.52 -8.27 -26.11
N TRP A 631 -17.86 -7.14 -25.85
CA TRP A 631 -18.42 -6.03 -25.08
C TRP A 631 -19.18 -5.08 -25.99
N GLU A 632 -20.41 -4.74 -25.62
CA GLU A 632 -21.31 -3.92 -26.43
C GLU A 632 -21.96 -2.82 -25.57
N TRP A 633 -22.24 -1.67 -26.18
CA TRP A 633 -22.95 -0.59 -25.50
C TRP A 633 -24.40 -1.01 -25.27
N ALA A 634 -24.79 -1.14 -24.01
CA ALA A 634 -26.10 -1.66 -23.62
C ALA A 634 -27.16 -0.56 -23.56
N ARG A 635 -26.82 0.60 -22.97
CA ARG A 635 -27.75 1.73 -22.81
C ARG A 635 -27.04 3.02 -22.39
N ILE A 636 -27.71 4.15 -22.63
CA ILE A 636 -27.41 5.46 -22.04
C ILE A 636 -28.41 5.71 -20.90
N ILE A 637 -27.92 6.17 -19.75
CA ILE A 637 -28.68 6.46 -18.54
C ILE A 637 -28.68 7.96 -18.32
N GLY A 638 -29.88 8.54 -18.26
CA GLY A 638 -30.07 9.95 -17.91
C GLY A 638 -29.70 10.24 -16.46
N THR A 639 -28.96 11.32 -16.24
CA THR A 639 -28.65 11.82 -14.91
C THR A 639 -29.46 13.10 -14.62
N PRO A 640 -29.82 13.37 -13.36
CA PRO A 640 -30.41 14.65 -12.96
C PRO A 640 -29.50 15.87 -13.21
N ALA A 641 -28.22 15.64 -13.50
CA ALA A 641 -27.25 16.69 -13.80
C ALA A 641 -27.19 17.05 -15.30
N SER A 642 -27.73 16.21 -16.19
CA SER A 642 -27.64 16.42 -17.63
C SER A 642 -28.86 17.17 -18.18
N ALA A 643 -28.62 18.20 -18.98
CA ALA A 643 -29.66 18.92 -19.70
C ALA A 643 -30.24 18.12 -20.88
N CYS A 644 -29.53 17.07 -21.34
CA CYS A 644 -29.86 16.27 -22.52
C CYS A 644 -31.09 15.37 -22.39
N MET A 645 -31.72 15.31 -21.22
CA MET A 645 -32.95 14.52 -20.98
C MET A 645 -34.08 15.32 -20.32
N THR A 646 -34.03 16.65 -20.40
CA THR A 646 -34.99 17.55 -19.71
C THR A 646 -36.45 17.41 -20.16
N SER A 647 -36.76 16.66 -21.22
CA SER A 647 -38.13 16.45 -21.69
C SER A 647 -38.96 15.39 -20.93
N TYR A 648 -38.36 14.53 -20.08
CA TYR A 648 -39.15 13.55 -19.30
C TYR A 648 -39.63 14.04 -17.93
N TRP A 649 -39.03 15.11 -17.39
CA TRP A 649 -39.30 15.56 -16.01
C TRP A 649 -40.41 16.61 -15.89
N THR A 650 -40.87 17.21 -16.99
CA THR A 650 -41.94 18.23 -16.99
C THR A 650 -43.35 17.69 -17.21
N ALA A 651 -43.57 16.38 -17.32
CA ALA A 651 -44.87 15.81 -17.67
C ALA A 651 -45.71 15.25 -16.50
N VAL A 652 -45.32 15.43 -15.23
CA VAL A 652 -46.15 15.01 -14.08
C VAL A 652 -46.21 16.13 -13.04
N ALA A 653 -46.87 17.23 -13.43
CA ALA A 653 -47.45 18.19 -12.51
C ALA A 653 -48.64 18.87 -13.21
N THR A 654 -49.76 18.14 -13.31
CA THR A 654 -51.12 18.69 -13.39
C THR A 654 -52.03 17.81 -12.57
#